data_AF-A0A662Y783-F1
#
_entry.id   AF-A0A662Y783-F1
#
_cell.length_a   1.000
_cell.length_b   1.000
_cell.length_c   1.000
_cell.angle_alpha   90.00
_cell.angle_beta   90.00
_cell.angle_gamma   90.00
#
_symmetry.space_group_name_H-M   'P 1'
#
loop_
_entity.id
_entity.type
_entity.pdbx_description
1 polymer ?
#
loop_
_entity_poly.entity_id
_entity_poly.type
_entity_poly.pdbx_seq_one_letter_code
_entity_poly.pdbx_strand_id
1 'polypeptide(L)'
;MERHSPEKMAVFNFSALAISENETFEDGFEQQCGVKWIYAKATLPMKDCMVYLVLDETQVIYRDGISSPRRKSTVFWELVKLILTNAAYSVRILMFAAYGSGVEYMRLATPIQFDESIVLGIDQLNFSHAEVSEYVTKWFKGVACFGRLPSSAMETFCANLEELTDGHVGLCSTAIQALNEVYASRNRSASDLPSSAEWIHMLQSGSLYGANDNALFETLTSTRAVKVLETLNAGELERLEPIAYGANSDSDADIVEQCLRKGILSQTGRSVAFSSPVMWRFFVKMRVGHIDRALHVPTTLPEMIARVVQVINYKSIRQTLGRSLLSNIPLERSWQMEFYKAAYRCTPSTLVTSVDVGALFGSSGFVDFTIHGGDIFWGIELLREATKLDEHIKRFAPGGRYSSLGLSEFCLIDFRRVPLIEHAAMERIAADMDRCKKLFVVCSIRAIGYWTFPDGWMAIDVLRGPIVHAFYIMVVVTHVAMTDSTFRENLEALRDGEQVGSKTSETLASVTQSFTHIAYLTVLMRLLATAAVLVLGLRILNTFRYHVGLSILTRSMGTAFRWFGTFSVVFAVIFMAFAVSGAVLFGNRVQQFSSLLTSMSTCVNMLFGQFDVDSIREIDYSVAYYWSYMAMETFVLLNIVLAIVVDAYAAERKKKDVAKWWRF
;
A
#
# COMPACT_ATOMS: atom_id res chain seq x y z
N MET A 1 57.20 55.79 -4.57
CA MET A 1 56.90 54.55 -5.34
C MET A 1 57.62 53.40 -4.67
N GLU A 2 57.04 52.86 -3.59
CA GLU A 2 57.48 51.59 -3.02
C GLU A 2 56.91 50.48 -3.91
N ARG A 3 57.79 49.70 -4.53
CA ARG A 3 57.42 48.46 -5.20
C ARG A 3 57.06 47.46 -4.10
N HIS A 4 55.78 47.18 -3.89
CA HIS A 4 55.36 45.96 -3.20
C HIS A 4 55.96 44.77 -3.94
N SER A 5 56.84 44.04 -3.25
CA SER A 5 57.24 42.69 -3.66
C SER A 5 55.98 41.81 -3.76
N PRO A 6 55.87 40.92 -4.76
CA PRO A 6 54.72 40.02 -4.84
C PRO A 6 54.69 39.14 -3.59
N GLU A 7 53.66 39.30 -2.75
CA GLU A 7 53.37 38.35 -1.67
C GLU A 7 53.31 36.96 -2.30
N LYS A 8 54.09 36.02 -1.77
CA LYS A 8 54.05 34.64 -2.28
C LYS A 8 52.67 34.07 -1.94
N MET A 9 52.08 33.30 -2.85
CA MET A 9 50.78 32.69 -2.63
C MET A 9 50.90 31.17 -2.63
N ALA A 10 50.28 30.53 -1.64
CA ALA A 10 50.10 29.08 -1.58
C ALA A 10 48.61 28.76 -1.56
N VAL A 11 48.15 27.88 -2.45
CA VAL A 11 46.75 27.44 -2.51
C VAL A 11 46.72 25.94 -2.25
N PHE A 12 45.93 25.51 -1.27
CA PHE A 12 45.70 24.12 -0.94
C PHE A 12 44.22 23.82 -1.15
N ASN A 13 43.91 22.81 -1.98
CA ASN A 13 42.56 22.36 -2.24
C ASN A 13 42.45 20.88 -1.87
N PHE A 14 41.49 20.53 -1.04
CA PHE A 14 41.28 19.15 -0.58
C PHE A 14 39.83 18.93 -0.13
N SER A 15 39.40 17.67 -0.13
CA SER A 15 38.04 17.29 0.29
C SER A 15 38.07 16.61 1.66
N ALA A 16 37.16 16.99 2.55
CA ALA A 16 36.99 16.34 3.84
C ALA A 16 36.48 14.89 3.72
N LEU A 17 35.80 14.54 2.61
CA LEU A 17 35.34 13.16 2.36
C LEU A 17 36.50 12.19 2.16
N ALA A 18 37.64 12.66 1.65
CA ALA A 18 38.81 11.84 1.43
C ALA A 18 39.56 11.50 2.74
N ILE A 19 39.20 12.14 3.86
CA ILE A 19 39.71 11.77 5.18
C ILE A 19 39.02 10.48 5.60
N SER A 20 39.77 9.39 5.75
CA SER A 20 39.24 8.12 6.25
C SER A 20 38.62 8.31 7.64
N GLU A 21 37.62 7.50 8.00
CA GLU A 21 37.07 7.53 9.36
C GLU A 21 38.20 7.33 10.39
N ASN A 22 39.17 6.48 10.08
CA ASN A 22 40.28 6.18 10.98
C ASN A 22 41.47 7.17 10.91
N GLU A 23 41.34 8.30 10.24
CA GLU A 23 42.40 9.31 10.11
C GLU A 23 42.05 10.61 10.85
N THR A 24 43.06 11.38 11.23
CA THR A 24 42.86 12.75 11.70
C THR A 24 42.76 13.71 10.51
N PHE A 25 42.25 14.92 10.75
CA PHE A 25 42.24 15.95 9.71
C PHE A 25 43.66 16.27 9.20
N GLU A 26 44.67 16.26 10.08
CA GLU A 26 46.06 16.56 9.73
C GLU A 26 46.65 15.50 8.79
N ASP A 27 46.36 14.21 9.06
CA ASP A 27 46.81 13.09 8.22
C ASP A 27 46.20 13.20 6.82
N GLY A 28 44.88 13.41 6.75
CA GLY A 28 44.19 13.56 5.47
C GLY A 28 44.61 14.81 4.69
N PHE A 29 44.93 15.91 5.39
CA PHE A 29 45.51 17.10 4.77
C PHE A 29 46.90 16.83 4.21
N GLU A 30 47.79 16.20 5.00
CA GLU A 30 49.15 15.87 4.55
C GLU A 30 49.13 14.93 3.35
N GLN A 31 48.23 13.94 3.34
CA GLN A 31 48.08 13.00 2.23
C GLN A 31 47.61 13.68 0.95
N GLN A 32 46.63 14.59 1.02
CA GLN A 32 46.07 15.26 -0.15
C GLN A 32 46.94 16.42 -0.65
N CYS A 33 47.53 17.18 0.26
CA CYS A 33 48.28 18.39 -0.06
C CYS A 33 49.79 18.17 -0.15
N GLY A 34 50.31 17.01 0.27
CA GLY A 34 51.74 16.70 0.30
C GLY A 34 52.55 17.57 1.27
N VAL A 35 51.89 18.29 2.18
CA VAL A 35 52.50 19.24 3.12
C VAL A 35 51.88 19.04 4.50
N LYS A 36 52.72 18.98 5.55
CA LYS A 36 52.22 18.88 6.93
C LYS A 36 51.38 20.09 7.31
N TRP A 37 50.28 19.85 8.02
CA TRP A 37 49.37 20.90 8.51
C TRP A 37 50.08 22.05 9.23
N ILE A 38 51.08 21.75 10.06
CA ILE A 38 51.86 22.76 10.80
C ILE A 38 52.59 23.74 9.87
N TYR A 39 53.08 23.29 8.72
CA TYR A 39 53.74 24.17 7.75
C TYR A 39 52.72 25.10 7.09
N ALA A 40 51.55 24.58 6.73
CA ALA A 40 50.49 25.36 6.12
C ALA A 40 49.95 26.45 7.06
N LYS A 41 49.72 26.13 8.34
CA LYS A 41 49.12 27.10 9.28
C LYS A 41 50.12 28.03 9.98
N ALA A 42 51.35 27.61 10.24
CA ALA A 42 52.28 28.39 11.08
C ALA A 42 53.52 28.86 10.31
N THR A 43 54.12 28.01 9.47
CA THR A 43 55.43 28.31 8.88
C THR A 43 55.35 29.09 7.56
N LEU A 44 54.43 28.75 6.67
CA LEU A 44 54.25 29.47 5.41
C LEU A 44 53.78 30.91 5.63
N PRO A 45 52.76 31.18 6.48
CA PRO A 45 52.32 32.54 6.77
C PRO A 45 53.42 33.48 7.26
N MET A 46 54.40 32.98 8.04
CA MET A 46 55.52 33.77 8.58
C MET A 46 56.58 34.16 7.53
N LYS A 47 56.52 33.62 6.31
CA LYS A 47 57.50 33.88 5.23
C LYS A 47 56.98 34.89 4.20
N ASP A 48 56.13 35.83 4.62
CA ASP A 48 55.42 36.77 3.75
C ASP A 48 54.64 36.03 2.63
N CYS A 49 54.03 34.89 2.99
CA CYS A 49 53.24 34.07 2.09
C CYS A 49 51.77 34.08 2.51
N MET A 50 50.87 34.43 1.59
CA MET A 50 49.43 34.29 1.76
C MET A 50 48.99 32.86 1.46
N VAL A 51 48.34 32.21 2.41
CA VAL A 51 47.84 30.84 2.28
C VAL A 51 46.33 30.84 2.07
N TYR A 52 45.87 30.20 1.00
CA TYR A 52 44.46 29.97 0.71
C TYR A 52 44.15 28.48 0.89
N LEU A 53 43.23 28.17 1.80
CA LEU A 53 42.72 26.83 2.01
C LEU A 53 41.32 26.74 1.41
N VAL A 54 41.14 25.86 0.42
CA VAL A 54 39.82 25.51 -0.13
C VAL A 54 39.48 24.13 0.38
N LEU A 55 38.44 24.04 1.20
CA LEU A 55 37.97 22.79 1.77
C LEU A 55 36.59 22.46 1.23
N ASP A 56 36.47 21.32 0.56
CA ASP A 56 35.20 20.80 0.10
C ASP A 56 34.60 19.80 1.10
N GLU A 57 33.28 19.67 1.10
CA GLU A 57 32.50 18.75 1.95
C GLU A 57 32.72 18.97 3.46
N THR A 58 32.85 20.22 3.87
CA THR A 58 33.21 20.64 5.25
C THR A 58 32.25 20.13 6.31
N GLN A 59 30.99 19.85 5.97
CA GLN A 59 29.98 19.31 6.90
C GLN A 59 30.38 17.98 7.55
N VAL A 60 31.28 17.25 6.89
CA VAL A 60 31.82 15.97 7.35
C VAL A 60 32.66 16.11 8.62
N ILE A 61 33.20 17.30 8.89
CA ILE A 61 34.06 17.59 10.04
C ILE A 61 33.39 18.54 11.06
N TYR A 62 32.06 18.68 11.03
CA TYR A 62 31.33 19.52 12.00
C TYR A 62 31.32 18.96 13.43
N ARG A 63 31.58 17.67 13.65
CA ARG A 63 31.64 17.08 14.98
C ARG A 63 32.76 16.06 15.08
N ASP A 64 33.56 16.15 16.13
CA ASP A 64 34.57 15.14 16.45
C ASP A 64 33.88 13.84 16.89
N GLY A 65 34.31 12.69 16.36
CA GLY A 65 33.80 11.39 16.79
C GLY A 65 34.12 11.09 18.26
N ILE A 66 33.25 10.32 18.92
CA ILE A 66 33.21 10.15 20.40
C ILE A 66 34.47 9.44 20.95
N SER A 67 35.28 8.77 20.12
CA SER A 67 36.69 8.39 20.37
C SER A 67 37.29 7.62 19.17
N SER A 68 38.59 7.35 19.28
CA SER A 68 39.62 7.20 18.23
C SER A 68 39.41 6.10 17.17
N PRO A 69 39.77 6.35 15.91
CA PRO A 69 39.78 7.60 15.15
C PRO A 69 38.44 7.75 14.41
N ARG A 70 37.89 8.98 14.32
CA ARG A 70 36.65 9.31 13.59
C ARG A 70 36.69 10.75 13.06
N ARG A 71 37.82 11.20 12.48
CA ARG A 71 38.09 12.58 12.02
C ARG A 71 38.21 13.65 13.12
N LYS A 72 39.21 13.53 14.00
CA LYS A 72 39.57 14.65 14.91
C LYS A 72 39.91 15.89 14.08
N SER A 73 39.05 16.89 14.15
CA SER A 73 39.06 18.10 13.33
C SER A 73 39.20 19.38 14.16
N THR A 74 39.35 19.25 15.48
CA THR A 74 39.50 20.37 16.43
C THR A 74 40.57 21.37 15.98
N VAL A 75 41.70 20.86 15.45
CA VAL A 75 42.83 21.67 14.96
C VAL A 75 42.47 22.59 13.78
N PHE A 76 41.51 22.17 12.93
CA PHE A 76 41.00 22.99 11.84
C PHE A 76 40.11 24.11 12.40
N TRP A 77 39.19 23.77 13.29
CA TRP A 77 38.30 24.76 13.90
C TRP A 77 39.04 25.76 14.79
N GLU A 78 40.13 25.36 15.47
CA GLU A 78 41.01 26.30 16.18
C GLU A 78 41.65 27.32 15.24
N LEU A 79 42.09 26.90 14.05
CA LEU A 79 42.61 27.81 13.03
C LEU A 79 41.53 28.77 12.53
N VAL A 80 40.31 28.27 12.29
CA VAL A 80 39.17 29.11 11.90
C VAL A 80 38.89 30.17 12.97
N LYS A 81 38.84 29.81 14.26
CA LYS A 81 38.68 30.78 15.37
C LYS A 81 39.78 31.83 15.36
N LEU A 82 41.03 31.41 15.18
CA LEU A 82 42.18 32.32 15.15
C LEU A 82 42.04 33.36 14.03
N ILE A 83 41.70 32.92 12.81
CA ILE A 83 41.51 33.80 11.65
C ILE A 83 40.36 34.78 11.88
N LEU A 84 39.24 34.31 12.45
CA LEU A 84 38.10 35.19 12.76
C LEU A 84 38.46 36.26 13.79
N THR A 85 39.34 35.96 14.75
CA THR A 85 39.81 36.93 15.74
C THR A 85 40.94 37.83 15.26
N ASN A 86 41.65 37.44 14.18
CA ASN A 86 42.80 38.16 13.66
C ASN A 86 42.76 38.24 12.13
N ALA A 87 42.12 39.29 11.62
CA ALA A 87 41.99 39.53 10.18
C ALA A 87 43.34 39.72 9.45
N ALA A 88 44.40 40.12 10.17
CA ALA A 88 45.75 40.28 9.63
C ALA A 88 46.51 38.94 9.51
N TYR A 89 45.94 37.83 9.99
CA TYR A 89 46.55 36.52 9.83
C TYR A 89 46.60 36.12 8.35
N SER A 90 47.75 35.71 7.84
CA SER A 90 48.00 35.47 6.40
C SER A 90 47.40 34.16 5.85
N VAL A 91 46.30 33.69 6.45
CA VAL A 91 45.55 32.51 5.99
C VAL A 91 44.12 32.92 5.65
N ARG A 92 43.60 32.45 4.52
CA ARG A 92 42.21 32.61 4.08
C ARG A 92 41.62 31.24 3.83
N ILE A 93 40.39 31.01 4.27
CA ILE A 93 39.72 29.71 4.16
C ILE A 93 38.41 29.90 3.40
N LEU A 94 38.21 29.10 2.37
CA LEU A 94 36.94 28.94 1.66
C LEU A 94 36.42 27.54 1.95
N MET A 95 35.21 27.44 2.50
CA MET A 95 34.58 26.18 2.89
C MET A 95 33.34 25.95 2.02
N PHE A 96 33.31 24.84 1.30
CA PHE A 96 32.11 24.33 0.67
C PHE A 96 31.51 23.24 1.57
N ALA A 97 30.19 23.30 1.76
CA ALA A 97 29.46 22.30 2.51
C ALA A 97 28.21 21.91 1.71
N ALA A 98 28.04 20.60 1.47
CA ALA A 98 26.84 20.09 0.84
C ALA A 98 25.78 19.84 1.93
N TYR A 99 24.73 20.65 1.94
CA TYR A 99 23.57 20.36 2.76
C TYR A 99 22.91 19.04 2.33
N GLY A 100 22.57 18.17 3.28
CA GLY A 100 21.80 16.95 3.03
C GLY A 100 22.57 15.68 2.64
N SER A 101 23.91 15.62 2.74
CA SER A 101 24.60 14.34 2.58
C SER A 101 24.32 13.41 3.76
N GLY A 102 24.05 12.13 3.48
CA GLY A 102 23.65 11.07 4.41
C GLY A 102 24.74 10.67 5.42
N VAL A 103 25.23 11.63 6.18
CA VAL A 103 26.09 11.41 7.32
C VAL A 103 25.19 11.36 8.56
N GLU A 104 25.43 10.40 9.46
CA GLU A 104 24.65 10.10 10.67
C GLU A 104 24.52 11.26 11.70
N TYR A 105 24.82 12.49 11.31
CA TYR A 105 24.86 13.66 12.16
C TYR A 105 23.56 14.46 12.04
N MET A 106 22.62 14.13 12.92
CA MET A 106 21.30 14.79 13.06
C MET A 106 21.33 16.30 13.40
N ARG A 107 22.50 16.94 13.46
CA ARG A 107 22.64 18.39 13.68
C ARG A 107 23.75 18.96 12.79
N LEU A 108 23.36 19.52 11.65
CA LEU A 108 24.23 20.23 10.69
C LEU A 108 24.62 21.62 11.24
N ALA A 109 25.31 21.68 12.37
CA ALA A 109 25.79 22.92 12.96
C ALA A 109 27.31 22.92 13.03
N THR A 110 27.93 23.99 12.53
CA THR A 110 29.37 24.23 12.66
C THR A 110 29.75 24.37 14.15
N PRO A 111 30.94 23.94 14.59
CA PRO A 111 31.43 24.17 15.96
C PRO A 111 31.61 25.64 16.36
N ILE A 112 31.51 26.55 15.39
CA ILE A 112 31.71 27.99 15.53
C ILE A 112 30.56 28.68 14.80
N GLN A 113 30.08 29.80 15.37
CA GLN A 113 29.10 30.66 14.72
C GLN A 113 29.81 31.65 13.80
N PHE A 114 29.32 31.78 12.56
CA PHE A 114 29.79 32.75 11.59
C PHE A 114 28.86 33.96 11.53
N ASP A 115 29.40 35.12 11.20
CA ASP A 115 28.62 36.29 10.83
C ASP A 115 27.95 36.04 9.47
N GLU A 116 26.69 36.43 9.30
CA GLU A 116 25.95 36.22 8.05
C GLU A 116 26.63 36.90 6.84
N SER A 117 27.38 37.98 7.05
CA SER A 117 28.08 38.70 5.98
C SER A 117 29.23 37.93 5.33
N ILE A 118 29.72 36.85 5.96
CA ILE A 118 30.80 36.00 5.45
C ILE A 118 30.33 34.59 5.07
N VAL A 119 29.01 34.35 5.10
CA VAL A 119 28.39 33.09 4.70
C VAL A 119 27.70 33.29 3.36
N LEU A 120 28.05 32.46 2.37
CA LEU A 120 27.41 32.49 1.06
C LEU A 120 26.20 31.53 1.04
N GLY A 121 25.05 32.06 0.65
CA GLY A 121 23.81 31.32 0.43
C GLY A 121 23.74 30.70 -0.97
N ILE A 122 22.69 29.91 -1.19
CA ILE A 122 22.47 29.25 -2.48
C ILE A 122 22.22 30.24 -3.62
N ASP A 123 21.65 31.41 -3.32
CA ASP A 123 21.40 32.49 -4.26
C ASP A 123 22.69 33.03 -4.90
N GLN A 124 23.81 33.00 -4.17
CA GLN A 124 25.11 33.41 -4.71
C GLN A 124 25.87 32.28 -5.42
N LEU A 125 25.40 31.04 -5.26
CA LEU A 125 25.97 29.85 -5.91
C LEU A 125 25.22 29.45 -7.17
N ASN A 126 23.95 29.85 -7.31
CA ASN A 126 23.15 29.59 -8.51
C ASN A 126 23.77 30.32 -9.72
N PHE A 127 23.68 29.69 -10.88
CA PHE A 127 24.08 30.32 -12.12
C PHE A 127 23.21 31.55 -12.39
N SER A 128 23.87 32.66 -12.68
CA SER A 128 23.24 33.77 -13.38
C SER A 128 22.85 33.34 -14.79
N HIS A 129 21.95 34.10 -15.42
CA HIS A 129 21.53 33.86 -16.79
C HIS A 129 22.71 33.76 -17.78
N ALA A 130 23.72 34.61 -17.61
CA ALA A 130 24.93 34.56 -18.43
C ALA A 130 25.73 33.26 -18.23
N GLU A 131 25.81 32.77 -16.99
CA GLU A 131 26.50 31.52 -16.67
C GLU A 131 25.72 30.29 -17.13
N VAL A 132 24.38 30.31 -17.10
CA VAL A 132 23.55 29.26 -17.72
C VAL A 132 23.84 29.20 -19.22
N SER A 133 23.81 30.34 -19.91
CA SER A 133 24.09 30.42 -21.35
C SER A 133 25.50 29.93 -21.70
N GLU A 134 26.51 30.34 -20.92
CA GLU A 134 27.89 29.84 -21.07
C GLU A 134 27.97 28.33 -20.84
N TYR A 135 27.35 27.84 -19.77
CA TYR A 135 27.36 26.42 -19.41
C TYR A 135 26.71 25.56 -20.49
N VAL A 136 25.53 25.94 -20.97
CA VAL A 136 24.83 25.25 -22.06
C VAL A 136 25.68 25.24 -23.32
N THR A 137 26.24 26.39 -23.71
CA THR A 137 27.08 26.51 -24.92
C THR A 137 28.29 25.57 -24.86
N LYS A 138 28.88 25.39 -23.67
CA LYS A 138 30.09 24.60 -23.49
C LYS A 138 29.81 23.10 -23.33
N TRP A 139 28.71 22.72 -22.68
CA TRP A 139 28.49 21.34 -22.22
C TRP A 139 27.30 20.62 -22.84
N PHE A 140 26.39 21.33 -23.51
CA PHE A 140 25.27 20.69 -24.20
C PHE A 140 25.70 20.17 -25.58
N LYS A 141 25.63 18.86 -25.79
CA LYS A 141 26.05 18.21 -27.05
C LYS A 141 25.14 18.57 -28.22
N GLY A 142 23.88 18.90 -27.96
CA GLY A 142 22.92 19.34 -28.97
C GLY A 142 23.09 20.81 -29.39
N VAL A 143 24.09 21.54 -28.89
CA VAL A 143 24.26 22.99 -29.14
C VAL A 143 24.26 23.36 -30.63
N ALA A 144 24.78 22.49 -31.49
CA ALA A 144 24.87 22.75 -32.92
C ALA A 144 23.50 22.94 -33.61
N CYS A 145 22.41 22.39 -33.06
CA CYS A 145 21.07 22.53 -33.64
C CYS A 145 20.49 23.96 -33.51
N PHE A 146 21.10 24.81 -32.69
CA PHE A 146 20.70 26.20 -32.50
C PHE A 146 21.35 27.16 -33.51
N GLY A 147 22.21 26.66 -34.41
CA GLY A 147 22.85 27.44 -35.46
C GLY A 147 23.92 28.41 -34.94
N ARG A 148 23.99 29.61 -35.51
CA ARG A 148 24.96 30.63 -35.11
C ARG A 148 24.51 31.29 -33.81
N LEU A 149 25.34 31.22 -32.77
CA LEU A 149 25.06 31.84 -31.47
C LEU A 149 25.51 33.31 -31.44
N PRO A 150 24.78 34.21 -30.74
CA PRO A 150 23.54 33.97 -29.98
C PRO A 150 22.32 33.79 -30.89
N SER A 151 21.38 32.92 -30.48
CA SER A 151 20.18 32.55 -31.24
C SER A 151 18.94 32.66 -30.35
N SER A 152 17.80 33.13 -30.86
CA SER A 152 16.57 33.28 -30.05
C SER A 152 16.06 31.95 -29.50
N ALA A 153 16.31 30.86 -30.20
CA ALA A 153 15.97 29.51 -29.74
C ALA A 153 16.89 29.07 -28.58
N MET A 154 18.18 29.46 -28.60
CA MET A 154 19.09 29.18 -27.49
C MET A 154 18.70 29.99 -26.25
N GLU A 155 18.32 31.26 -26.44
CA GLU A 155 17.81 32.11 -25.37
C GLU A 155 16.56 31.50 -24.73
N THR A 156 15.63 31.03 -25.56
CA THR A 156 14.43 30.32 -25.08
C THR A 156 14.79 29.04 -24.33
N PHE A 157 15.74 28.26 -24.83
CA PHE A 157 16.21 27.05 -24.17
C PHE A 157 16.80 27.34 -22.79
N CYS A 158 17.67 28.35 -22.68
CA CYS A 158 18.27 28.77 -21.41
C CYS A 158 17.20 29.29 -20.42
N ALA A 159 16.27 30.12 -20.90
CA ALA A 159 15.16 30.60 -20.08
C ALA A 159 14.26 29.47 -19.56
N ASN A 160 13.99 28.43 -20.35
CA ASN A 160 13.22 27.26 -19.89
C ASN A 160 14.00 26.42 -18.88
N LEU A 161 15.33 26.31 -19.05
CA LEU A 161 16.19 25.62 -18.09
C LEU A 161 16.22 26.38 -16.75
N GLU A 162 16.30 27.71 -16.80
CA GLU A 162 16.21 28.59 -15.64
C GLU A 162 14.85 28.50 -14.98
N GLU A 163 13.74 28.56 -15.71
CA GLU A 163 12.40 28.41 -15.14
C GLU A 163 12.22 27.04 -14.44
N LEU A 164 12.85 26.00 -14.98
CA LEU A 164 12.81 24.66 -14.40
C LEU A 164 13.64 24.56 -13.10
N THR A 165 14.79 25.23 -13.02
CA THR A 165 15.83 24.96 -12.01
C THR A 165 16.17 26.14 -11.10
N ASP A 166 15.72 27.34 -11.44
CA ASP A 166 16.08 28.64 -10.86
C ASP A 166 17.59 28.89 -10.80
N GLY A 167 18.31 28.39 -11.82
CA GLY A 167 19.77 28.50 -11.91
C GLY A 167 20.53 27.55 -10.98
N HIS A 168 19.85 26.65 -10.26
CA HIS A 168 20.52 25.73 -9.34
C HIS A 168 21.53 24.84 -10.08
N VAL A 169 22.83 25.07 -9.83
CA VAL A 169 23.96 24.48 -10.58
C VAL A 169 23.85 22.96 -10.76
N GLY A 170 23.56 22.24 -9.67
CA GLY A 170 23.38 20.79 -9.71
C GLY A 170 22.20 20.33 -10.57
N LEU A 171 21.08 21.06 -10.57
CA LEU A 171 19.90 20.74 -11.36
C LEU A 171 20.11 21.13 -12.83
N CYS A 172 20.73 22.29 -13.12
CA CYS A 172 21.15 22.67 -14.46
C CYS A 172 22.05 21.62 -15.10
N SER A 173 23.11 21.22 -14.38
CA SER A 173 24.06 20.19 -14.81
C SER A 173 23.34 18.86 -15.09
N THR A 174 22.45 18.44 -14.17
CA THR A 174 21.70 17.19 -14.31
C THR A 174 20.74 17.21 -15.49
N ALA A 175 20.01 18.31 -15.71
CA ALA A 175 19.12 18.46 -16.86
C ALA A 175 19.90 18.37 -18.17
N ILE A 176 21.04 19.07 -18.30
CA ILE A 176 21.90 19.01 -19.47
C ILE A 176 22.49 17.62 -19.67
N GLN A 177 22.86 16.92 -18.60
CA GLN A 177 23.29 15.54 -18.67
C GLN A 177 22.18 14.62 -19.21
N ALA A 178 20.95 14.73 -18.70
CA ALA A 178 19.81 13.94 -19.16
C ALA A 178 19.53 14.16 -20.66
N LEU A 179 19.58 15.41 -21.13
CA LEU A 179 19.44 15.71 -22.56
C LEU A 179 20.63 15.18 -23.40
N ASN A 180 21.84 15.23 -22.84
CA ASN A 180 23.02 14.62 -23.47
C ASN A 180 22.93 13.09 -23.58
N GLU A 181 22.22 12.43 -22.67
CA GLU A 181 21.92 10.99 -22.74
C GLU A 181 20.91 10.69 -23.86
N VAL A 182 19.89 11.54 -24.04
CA VAL A 182 18.98 11.47 -25.20
C VAL A 182 19.77 11.61 -26.50
N TYR A 183 20.67 12.60 -26.58
CA TYR A 183 21.55 12.80 -27.73
C TYR A 183 22.41 11.56 -28.02
N ALA A 184 23.03 10.97 -26.99
CA ALA A 184 23.83 9.75 -27.12
C ALA A 184 22.98 8.52 -27.50
N SER A 185 21.74 8.43 -27.03
CA SER A 185 20.80 7.37 -27.39
C SER A 185 20.40 7.45 -28.87
N ARG A 186 20.01 8.65 -29.33
CA ARG A 186 19.64 8.91 -30.73
C ARG A 186 20.76 8.56 -31.70
N ASN A 187 21.98 9.00 -31.39
CA ASN A 187 23.18 8.65 -32.18
C ASN A 187 23.45 7.14 -32.24
N ARG A 188 23.30 6.42 -31.12
CA ARG A 188 23.46 4.94 -31.10
C ARG A 188 22.39 4.23 -31.93
N SER A 189 21.17 4.77 -31.95
CA SER A 189 20.04 4.21 -32.70
C SER A 189 19.97 4.62 -34.17
N ALA A 190 20.92 5.44 -34.66
CA ALA A 190 20.88 6.04 -36.00
C ALA A 190 19.55 6.76 -36.34
N SER A 191 18.90 7.31 -35.31
CA SER A 191 17.68 8.13 -35.47
C SER A 191 18.03 9.59 -35.71
N ASP A 192 17.10 10.35 -36.28
CA ASP A 192 17.26 11.80 -36.44
C ASP A 192 17.52 12.49 -35.09
N LEU A 193 18.48 13.42 -35.12
CA LEU A 193 18.82 14.24 -33.96
C LEU A 193 17.71 15.27 -33.72
N PRO A 194 17.34 15.54 -32.45
CA PRO A 194 16.28 16.48 -32.18
C PRO A 194 16.63 17.91 -32.63
N SER A 195 15.63 18.59 -33.19
CA SER A 195 15.67 20.01 -33.54
C SER A 195 15.70 20.90 -32.30
N SER A 196 16.04 22.18 -32.48
CA SER A 196 16.00 23.18 -31.39
C SER A 196 14.62 23.28 -30.73
N ALA A 197 13.55 23.18 -31.51
CA ALA A 197 12.17 23.19 -31.01
C ALA A 197 11.85 21.94 -30.18
N GLU A 198 12.33 20.76 -30.60
CA GLU A 198 12.13 19.51 -29.84
C GLU A 198 12.89 19.53 -28.51
N TRP A 199 14.11 20.07 -28.47
CA TRP A 199 14.86 20.23 -27.22
C TRP A 199 14.16 21.16 -26.22
N ILE A 200 13.62 22.28 -26.70
CA ILE A 200 12.83 23.20 -25.87
C ILE A 200 11.57 22.48 -25.36
N HIS A 201 10.87 21.74 -26.23
CA HIS A 201 9.69 20.98 -25.84
C HIS A 201 10.00 19.90 -24.79
N MET A 202 11.17 19.24 -24.85
CA MET A 202 11.59 18.27 -23.83
C MET A 202 11.76 18.92 -22.45
N LEU A 203 12.31 20.14 -22.37
CA LEU A 203 12.40 20.90 -21.12
C LEU A 203 11.01 21.30 -20.60
N GLN A 204 10.11 21.74 -21.49
CA GLN A 204 8.76 22.18 -21.15
C GLN A 204 7.86 21.04 -20.67
N SER A 205 7.88 19.92 -21.39
CA SER A 205 7.03 18.76 -21.12
C SER A 205 7.62 17.80 -20.08
N GLY A 206 8.94 17.87 -19.85
CA GLY A 206 9.68 16.90 -19.05
C GLY A 206 9.76 15.49 -19.66
N SER A 207 9.27 15.31 -20.90
CA SER A 207 9.21 14.02 -21.60
C SER A 207 10.44 13.84 -22.50
N LEU A 208 11.26 12.81 -22.26
CA LEU A 208 12.54 12.64 -22.96
C LEU A 208 12.53 11.54 -24.04
N TYR A 209 11.86 10.43 -23.78
CA TYR A 209 11.87 9.23 -24.63
C TYR A 209 10.49 8.91 -25.21
N GLY A 210 9.42 9.19 -24.46
CA GLY A 210 8.04 8.95 -24.86
C GLY A 210 7.06 9.97 -24.26
N ALA A 211 5.83 9.99 -24.78
CA ALA A 211 4.81 10.92 -24.31
C ALA A 211 4.47 10.67 -22.82
N ASN A 212 4.59 11.73 -22.01
CA ASN A 212 4.29 11.72 -20.57
C ASN A 212 5.15 10.75 -19.75
N ASP A 213 6.38 10.45 -20.17
CA ASP A 213 7.29 9.58 -19.41
C ASP A 213 7.85 10.24 -18.13
N ASN A 214 7.76 11.57 -18.01
CA ASN A 214 8.29 12.39 -16.91
C ASN A 214 9.79 12.16 -16.62
N ALA A 215 10.55 11.61 -17.56
CA ALA A 215 11.92 11.12 -17.34
C ALA A 215 12.87 12.23 -16.88
N LEU A 216 12.70 13.46 -17.37
CA LEU A 216 13.50 14.59 -16.92
C LEU A 216 13.23 14.91 -15.45
N PHE A 217 11.96 14.94 -15.05
CA PHE A 217 11.59 15.22 -13.66
C PHE A 217 12.03 14.11 -12.71
N GLU A 218 11.96 12.84 -13.12
CA GLU A 218 12.48 11.71 -12.34
C GLU A 218 14.01 11.80 -12.15
N THR A 219 14.73 12.20 -13.20
CA THR A 219 16.18 12.38 -13.13
C THR A 219 16.55 13.53 -12.18
N LEU A 220 15.85 14.67 -12.26
CA LEU A 220 16.07 15.82 -11.39
C LEU A 220 15.72 15.54 -9.93
N THR A 221 14.60 14.86 -9.68
CA THR A 221 14.19 14.47 -8.32
C THR A 221 15.08 13.39 -7.71
N SER A 222 15.82 12.65 -8.54
CA SER A 222 16.81 11.67 -8.09
C SER A 222 18.12 12.29 -7.60
N THR A 223 18.32 13.60 -7.80
CA THR A 223 19.53 14.31 -7.36
C THR A 223 19.57 14.47 -5.84
N ARG A 224 20.78 14.62 -5.29
CA ARG A 224 20.98 14.95 -3.87
C ARG A 224 20.25 16.23 -3.46
N ALA A 225 20.15 17.19 -4.39
CA ALA A 225 19.52 18.47 -4.13
C ALA A 225 18.06 18.29 -3.74
N VAL A 226 17.33 17.35 -4.37
CA VAL A 226 15.89 17.16 -4.14
C VAL A 226 15.61 16.01 -3.15
N LYS A 227 16.39 14.92 -3.19
CA LYS A 227 16.22 13.76 -2.30
C LYS A 227 16.30 14.09 -0.81
N VAL A 228 16.92 15.20 -0.44
CA VAL A 228 16.96 15.64 0.96
C VAL A 228 15.56 15.82 1.57
N LEU A 229 14.51 16.08 0.76
CA LEU A 229 13.12 16.11 1.22
C LEU A 229 12.64 14.77 1.81
N GLU A 230 13.17 13.64 1.32
CA GLU A 230 12.84 12.30 1.83
C GLU A 230 13.37 12.06 3.24
N THR A 231 14.28 12.93 3.72
CA THR A 231 14.78 12.88 5.11
C THR A 231 13.78 13.45 6.12
N LEU A 232 12.72 14.13 5.66
CA LEU A 232 11.68 14.68 6.53
C LEU A 232 10.62 13.63 6.83
N ASN A 233 10.19 13.56 8.09
CA ASN A 233 9.07 12.73 8.51
C ASN A 233 7.71 13.38 8.19
N ALA A 234 6.61 12.63 8.33
CA ALA A 234 5.28 13.11 7.99
C ALA A 234 4.84 14.38 8.74
N GLY A 235 5.23 14.52 10.02
CA GLY A 235 4.91 15.70 10.83
C GLY A 235 5.76 16.93 10.44
N GLU A 236 7.02 16.73 10.06
CA GLU A 236 7.88 17.79 9.52
C GLU A 236 7.36 18.30 8.17
N LEU A 237 6.92 17.39 7.31
CA LEU A 237 6.28 17.72 6.03
C LEU A 237 4.99 18.52 6.25
N GLU A 238 4.17 18.18 7.26
CA GLU A 238 2.95 18.90 7.63
C GLU A 238 3.25 20.34 8.04
N ARG A 239 4.26 20.55 8.88
CA ARG A 239 4.68 21.88 9.34
C ARG A 239 5.31 22.74 8.24
N LEU A 240 5.87 22.13 7.20
CA LEU A 240 6.45 22.84 6.04
C LEU A 240 5.38 23.32 5.04
N GLU A 241 4.20 22.72 5.03
CA GLU A 241 3.15 23.00 4.04
C GLU A 241 2.62 24.44 4.03
N PRO A 242 2.35 25.09 5.18
CA PRO A 242 1.94 26.49 5.18
C PRO A 242 2.96 27.40 4.49
N ILE A 243 4.27 27.13 4.67
CA ILE A 243 5.35 27.89 4.06
C ILE A 243 5.36 27.68 2.54
N ALA A 244 5.10 26.45 2.07
CA ALA A 244 4.97 26.15 0.64
C ALA A 244 3.84 26.91 -0.07
N TYR A 245 2.84 27.40 0.68
CA TYR A 245 1.73 28.20 0.20
C TYR A 245 1.80 29.68 0.63
N GLY A 246 2.96 30.14 1.12
CA GLY A 246 3.22 31.55 1.40
C GLY A 246 2.76 32.06 2.76
N ALA A 247 2.54 31.18 3.75
CA ALA A 247 2.32 31.59 5.13
C ALA A 247 3.61 32.15 5.77
N ASN A 248 3.46 33.12 6.70
CA ASN A 248 4.60 33.70 7.42
C ASN A 248 5.35 32.65 8.24
N SER A 249 6.68 32.68 8.18
CA SER A 249 7.61 31.74 8.83
C SER A 249 7.63 31.80 10.36
N ASP A 250 6.88 32.72 10.98
CA ASP A 250 6.98 33.03 12.41
C ASP A 250 6.39 31.93 13.33
N SER A 251 5.50 31.08 12.83
CA SER A 251 4.85 30.05 13.65
C SER A 251 5.71 28.81 13.91
N ASP A 252 6.72 28.54 13.07
CA ASP A 252 7.54 27.33 13.12
C ASP A 252 9.04 27.61 12.82
N ALA A 253 9.64 28.57 13.54
CA ALA A 253 11.06 28.94 13.36
C ALA A 253 12.04 27.75 13.34
N ASP A 254 11.80 26.71 14.15
CA ASP A 254 12.65 25.50 14.20
C ASP A 254 12.62 24.69 12.89
N ILE A 255 11.44 24.47 12.26
CA ILE A 255 11.40 23.71 11.00
C ILE A 255 12.02 24.52 9.86
N VAL A 256 11.82 25.85 9.87
CA VAL A 256 12.40 26.77 8.89
C VAL A 256 13.92 26.73 8.98
N GLU A 257 14.47 26.88 10.18
CA GLU A 257 15.92 26.82 10.42
C GLU A 257 16.50 25.47 10.00
N GLN A 258 15.82 24.37 10.32
CA GLN A 258 16.24 23.03 9.89
C GLN A 258 16.19 22.86 8.36
N CYS A 259 15.15 23.37 7.70
CA CYS A 259 15.01 23.27 6.24
C CYS A 259 15.99 24.19 5.50
N LEU A 260 16.31 25.37 6.03
CA LEU A 260 17.41 26.23 5.54
C LEU A 260 18.75 25.49 5.65
N ARG A 261 19.03 24.89 6.81
CA ARG A 261 20.24 24.06 7.04
C ARG A 261 20.25 22.76 6.25
N LYS A 262 19.15 22.32 5.66
CA LYS A 262 19.11 21.15 4.77
C LYS A 262 19.17 21.55 3.30
N GLY A 263 19.19 22.85 2.98
CA GLY A 263 19.10 23.34 1.61
C GLY A 263 17.74 23.10 0.95
N ILE A 264 16.70 22.81 1.75
CA ILE A 264 15.32 22.65 1.28
C ILE A 264 14.71 24.03 1.01
N LEU A 265 14.95 24.96 1.93
CA LEU A 265 14.57 26.36 1.81
C LEU A 265 15.80 27.22 1.55
N SER A 266 15.57 28.36 0.92
CA SER A 266 16.51 29.47 0.80
C SER A 266 15.88 30.73 1.39
N GLN A 267 16.71 31.62 1.92
CA GLN A 267 16.28 32.89 2.48
C GLN A 267 16.90 34.04 1.69
N THR A 268 16.05 34.91 1.14
CA THR A 268 16.48 36.13 0.46
C THR A 268 15.89 37.32 1.20
N GLY A 269 16.73 37.99 1.99
CA GLY A 269 16.29 39.04 2.91
C GLY A 269 15.31 38.50 3.95
N ARG A 270 14.06 38.95 3.92
CA ARG A 270 12.98 38.48 4.81
C ARG A 270 12.11 37.38 4.23
N SER A 271 12.28 37.03 2.96
CA SER A 271 11.48 36.01 2.28
C SER A 271 12.15 34.66 2.39
N VAL A 272 11.37 33.63 2.75
CA VAL A 272 11.80 32.24 2.73
C VAL A 272 11.03 31.51 1.64
N ALA A 273 11.75 30.83 0.75
CA ALA A 273 11.17 30.07 -0.36
C ALA A 273 11.88 28.71 -0.49
N PHE A 274 11.33 27.81 -1.31
CA PHE A 274 12.04 26.59 -1.67
C PHE A 274 13.27 26.92 -2.50
N SER A 275 14.35 26.16 -2.29
CA SER A 275 15.66 26.41 -2.92
C SER A 275 15.67 26.21 -4.45
N SER A 276 14.64 25.58 -5.01
CA SER A 276 14.41 25.51 -6.46
C SER A 276 12.95 25.15 -6.80
N PRO A 277 12.46 25.44 -8.02
CA PRO A 277 11.15 25.02 -8.50
C PRO A 277 10.98 23.50 -8.51
N VAL A 278 12.03 22.73 -8.85
CA VAL A 278 11.98 21.26 -8.81
C VAL A 278 11.74 20.77 -7.38
N MET A 279 12.43 21.33 -6.39
CA MET A 279 12.24 20.99 -4.98
C MET A 279 10.78 21.23 -4.54
N TRP A 280 10.23 22.41 -4.85
CA TRP A 280 8.84 22.73 -4.55
C TRP A 280 7.87 21.77 -5.23
N ARG A 281 8.05 21.49 -6.54
CA ARG A 281 7.22 20.54 -7.29
C ARG A 281 7.27 19.12 -6.68
N PHE A 282 8.45 18.68 -6.24
CA PHE A 282 8.61 17.37 -5.60
C PHE A 282 7.93 17.33 -4.22
N PHE A 283 8.07 18.39 -3.41
CA PHE A 283 7.34 18.53 -2.16
C PHE A 283 5.82 18.44 -2.37
N VAL A 284 5.28 19.17 -3.36
CA VAL A 284 3.85 19.11 -3.71
C VAL A 284 3.47 17.69 -4.16
N LYS A 285 4.28 17.02 -4.98
CA LYS A 285 4.08 15.61 -5.38
C LYS A 285 4.03 14.68 -4.16
N MET A 286 4.88 14.89 -3.16
CA MET A 286 4.87 14.11 -1.91
C MET A 286 3.62 14.38 -1.07
N ARG A 287 3.15 15.63 -0.98
CA ARG A 287 2.00 16.02 -0.14
C ARG A 287 0.65 15.67 -0.75
N VAL A 288 0.49 15.95 -2.04
CA VAL A 288 -0.77 15.75 -2.77
C VAL A 288 -0.84 14.34 -3.35
N GLY A 289 0.31 13.67 -3.51
CA GLY A 289 0.45 12.38 -4.16
C GLY A 289 0.51 12.48 -5.68
N HIS A 290 0.69 11.33 -6.35
CA HIS A 290 0.52 11.20 -7.80
C HIS A 290 -0.91 10.77 -8.10
N ILE A 291 -1.64 11.55 -8.90
CA ILE A 291 -2.94 11.12 -9.43
C ILE A 291 -2.69 10.41 -10.76
N ASP A 292 -2.43 9.11 -10.68
CA ASP A 292 -2.37 8.26 -11.86
C ASP A 292 -3.75 8.20 -12.52
N ARG A 293 -3.82 8.77 -13.73
CA ARG A 293 -4.97 8.61 -14.61
C ARG A 293 -4.84 7.30 -15.38
N ALA A 294 -5.97 6.65 -15.65
CA ALA A 294 -5.98 5.41 -16.42
C ALA A 294 -5.43 5.64 -17.83
N LEU A 295 -4.50 4.78 -18.26
CA LEU A 295 -3.92 4.85 -19.62
C LEU A 295 -4.93 4.50 -20.72
N HIS A 296 -5.89 3.62 -20.42
CA HIS A 296 -6.83 3.08 -21.39
C HIS A 296 -8.20 3.74 -21.32
N VAL A 297 -8.67 4.26 -22.45
CA VAL A 297 -10.03 4.79 -22.63
C VAL A 297 -11.05 3.68 -22.33
N PRO A 298 -12.04 3.89 -21.44
CA PRO A 298 -13.12 2.92 -21.24
C PRO A 298 -13.97 2.79 -22.52
N THR A 299 -14.31 1.56 -22.88
CA THR A 299 -15.02 1.28 -24.14
C THR A 299 -16.53 1.53 -24.04
N THR A 300 -17.10 1.40 -22.84
CA THR A 300 -18.54 1.56 -22.61
C THR A 300 -18.81 2.30 -21.30
N LEU A 301 -19.96 2.98 -21.20
CA LEU A 301 -20.37 3.66 -19.97
C LEU A 301 -20.49 2.70 -18.76
N PRO A 302 -21.08 1.49 -18.88
CA PRO A 302 -21.10 0.53 -17.76
C PRO A 302 -19.70 0.10 -17.28
N GLU A 303 -18.75 -0.08 -18.20
CA GLU A 303 -17.34 -0.37 -17.84
C GLU A 303 -16.74 0.81 -17.07
N MET A 304 -16.95 2.04 -17.54
CA MET A 304 -16.51 3.24 -16.86
C MET A 304 -17.08 3.33 -15.44
N ILE A 305 -18.39 3.14 -15.27
CA ILE A 305 -19.02 3.16 -13.94
C ILE A 305 -18.45 2.07 -13.05
N ALA A 306 -18.24 0.85 -13.56
CA ALA A 306 -17.63 -0.23 -12.79
C ALA A 306 -16.23 0.15 -12.26
N ARG A 307 -15.38 0.74 -13.11
CA ARG A 307 -14.04 1.22 -12.71
C ARG A 307 -14.14 2.29 -11.62
N VAL A 308 -15.02 3.28 -11.79
CA VAL A 308 -15.19 4.38 -10.82
C VAL A 308 -15.64 3.86 -9.48
N VAL A 309 -16.69 3.04 -9.45
CA VAL A 309 -17.27 2.53 -8.20
C VAL A 309 -16.27 1.65 -7.44
N GLN A 310 -15.34 0.96 -8.13
CA GLN A 310 -14.25 0.21 -7.49
C GLN A 310 -13.18 1.10 -6.83
N VAL A 311 -12.99 2.32 -7.33
CA VAL A 311 -11.91 3.24 -6.89
C VAL A 311 -12.40 4.30 -5.89
N ILE A 312 -13.72 4.48 -5.74
CA ILE A 312 -14.30 5.40 -4.74
C ILE A 312 -13.69 5.16 -3.35
N ASN A 313 -13.28 6.24 -2.69
CA ASN A 313 -12.78 6.16 -1.32
C ASN A 313 -13.94 6.06 -0.32
N TYR A 314 -14.44 4.85 -0.12
CA TYR A 314 -15.55 4.59 0.81
C TYR A 314 -15.20 4.92 2.28
N LYS A 315 -13.91 4.94 2.65
CA LYS A 315 -13.48 5.38 4.00
C LYS A 315 -13.77 6.87 4.19
N SER A 316 -13.45 7.70 3.20
CA SER A 316 -13.78 9.14 3.18
C SER A 316 -15.28 9.36 3.34
N ILE A 317 -16.12 8.63 2.57
CA ILE A 317 -17.58 8.69 2.72
C ILE A 317 -18.05 8.27 4.12
N ARG A 318 -17.46 7.21 4.69
CA ARG A 318 -17.80 6.75 6.05
C ARG A 318 -17.42 7.74 7.14
N GLN A 319 -16.40 8.57 6.92
CA GLN A 319 -15.91 9.56 7.88
C GLN A 319 -16.43 10.98 7.63
N THR A 320 -17.08 11.23 6.49
CA THR A 320 -17.59 12.57 6.16
C THR A 320 -18.54 13.12 7.22
N LEU A 321 -18.35 14.39 7.57
CA LEU A 321 -19.24 15.14 8.47
C LEU A 321 -20.50 15.65 7.74
N GLY A 322 -20.48 15.73 6.40
CA GLY A 322 -21.60 16.15 5.58
C GLY A 322 -22.70 15.10 5.56
N ARG A 323 -23.56 15.09 6.58
CA ARG A 323 -24.60 14.06 6.77
C ARG A 323 -25.92 14.67 7.18
N SER A 324 -27.00 13.96 6.84
CA SER A 324 -28.32 14.26 7.38
C SER A 324 -28.36 14.04 8.89
N LEU A 325 -28.81 15.05 9.65
CA LEU A 325 -28.94 15.01 11.11
C LEU A 325 -29.78 13.83 11.61
N LEU A 326 -30.88 13.52 10.93
CA LEU A 326 -31.85 12.51 11.38
C LEU A 326 -31.47 11.08 10.99
N SER A 327 -30.87 10.90 9.81
CA SER A 327 -30.63 9.56 9.23
C SER A 327 -29.15 9.15 9.23
N ASN A 328 -28.24 10.07 9.55
CA ASN A 328 -26.79 9.86 9.49
C ASN A 328 -26.34 9.30 8.12
N ILE A 329 -27.03 9.72 7.06
CA ILE A 329 -26.75 9.37 5.66
C ILE A 329 -25.87 10.47 5.06
N PRO A 330 -24.75 10.13 4.40
CA PRO A 330 -23.95 11.10 3.66
C PRO A 330 -24.80 11.90 2.68
N LEU A 331 -24.57 13.21 2.64
CA LEU A 331 -25.20 14.07 1.65
C LEU A 331 -24.74 13.67 0.25
N GLU A 332 -25.60 13.91 -0.73
CA GLU A 332 -25.33 13.62 -2.15
C GLU A 332 -24.03 14.29 -2.63
N ARG A 333 -23.77 15.51 -2.16
CA ARG A 333 -22.51 16.24 -2.43
C ARG A 333 -21.26 15.46 -2.02
N SER A 334 -21.30 14.71 -0.91
CA SER A 334 -20.15 13.88 -0.51
C SER A 334 -19.89 12.78 -1.53
N TRP A 335 -20.95 12.18 -2.09
CA TRP A 335 -20.84 11.18 -3.15
C TRP A 335 -20.38 11.78 -4.47
N GLN A 336 -20.90 12.95 -4.85
CA GLN A 336 -20.48 13.69 -6.04
C GLN A 336 -18.98 14.01 -6.00
N MET A 337 -18.45 14.48 -4.87
CA MET A 337 -17.02 14.80 -4.73
C MET A 337 -16.11 13.56 -4.83
N GLU A 338 -16.51 12.44 -4.23
CA GLU A 338 -15.74 11.19 -4.37
C GLU A 338 -15.88 10.59 -5.77
N PHE A 339 -17.05 10.70 -6.39
CA PHE A 339 -17.27 10.28 -7.77
C PHE A 339 -16.38 11.06 -8.73
N TYR A 340 -16.32 12.39 -8.62
CA TYR A 340 -15.46 13.22 -9.47
C TYR A 340 -13.99 12.81 -9.38
N LYS A 341 -13.46 12.63 -8.16
CA LYS A 341 -12.08 12.18 -7.93
C LYS A 341 -11.82 10.80 -8.54
N ALA A 342 -12.74 9.85 -8.35
CA ALA A 342 -12.61 8.51 -8.89
C ALA A 342 -12.75 8.49 -10.43
N ALA A 343 -13.71 9.22 -10.99
CA ALA A 343 -13.91 9.36 -12.43
C ALA A 343 -12.70 9.99 -13.14
N TYR A 344 -12.09 11.01 -12.51
CA TYR A 344 -10.87 11.63 -13.00
C TYR A 344 -9.71 10.63 -13.09
N ARG A 345 -9.57 9.74 -12.08
CA ARG A 345 -8.54 8.67 -12.07
C ARG A 345 -8.84 7.56 -13.08
N CYS A 346 -10.11 7.25 -13.33
CA CYS A 346 -10.51 6.15 -14.22
C CYS A 346 -10.51 6.51 -15.71
N THR A 347 -10.17 7.74 -16.07
CA THR A 347 -10.16 8.25 -17.46
C THR A 347 -8.77 8.74 -17.86
N PRO A 348 -8.34 8.56 -19.12
CA PRO A 348 -7.09 9.15 -19.65
C PRO A 348 -7.20 10.65 -19.86
N SER A 349 -6.06 11.32 -20.10
CA SER A 349 -5.97 12.76 -20.36
C SER A 349 -6.81 13.26 -21.53
N THR A 350 -7.16 12.37 -22.47
CA THR A 350 -8.01 12.67 -23.64
C THR A 350 -9.50 12.79 -23.30
N LEU A 351 -9.93 12.33 -22.12
CA LEU A 351 -11.30 12.48 -21.64
C LEU A 351 -11.38 13.53 -20.53
N VAL A 352 -12.42 14.37 -20.61
CA VAL A 352 -12.70 15.44 -19.65
C VAL A 352 -13.98 15.11 -18.88
N THR A 353 -13.87 15.03 -17.56
CA THR A 353 -15.01 14.96 -16.65
C THR A 353 -15.41 16.38 -16.28
N SER A 354 -16.62 16.80 -16.64
CA SER A 354 -17.18 18.13 -16.32
C SER A 354 -18.33 17.99 -15.35
N VAL A 355 -18.52 19.00 -14.49
CA VAL A 355 -19.63 19.10 -13.54
C VAL A 355 -20.66 20.10 -14.04
N ASP A 356 -21.92 19.91 -13.65
CA ASP A 356 -23.01 20.85 -13.89
C ASP A 356 -23.11 21.32 -15.35
N VAL A 357 -23.14 20.39 -16.30
CA VAL A 357 -23.28 20.72 -17.73
C VAL A 357 -24.75 20.91 -18.07
N GLY A 358 -25.10 22.03 -18.70
CA GLY A 358 -26.50 22.41 -18.86
C GLY A 358 -26.75 23.56 -19.83
N ALA A 359 -26.94 24.76 -19.28
CA ALA A 359 -27.48 25.92 -19.99
C ALA A 359 -26.76 26.28 -21.31
N LEU A 360 -25.43 26.16 -21.36
CA LEU A 360 -24.64 26.43 -22.57
C LEU A 360 -24.95 25.48 -23.74
N PHE A 361 -25.53 24.31 -23.44
CA PHE A 361 -25.95 23.28 -24.39
C PHE A 361 -27.48 23.25 -24.54
N GLY A 362 -28.16 24.35 -24.20
CA GLY A 362 -29.60 24.52 -24.37
C GLY A 362 -30.48 23.75 -23.38
N SER A 363 -29.87 23.08 -22.39
CA SER A 363 -30.61 22.33 -21.36
C SER A 363 -31.17 23.28 -20.29
N SER A 364 -32.40 23.02 -19.86
CA SER A 364 -33.06 23.80 -18.80
C SER A 364 -32.68 23.35 -17.38
N GLY A 365 -31.66 22.49 -17.26
CA GLY A 365 -31.09 22.01 -16.02
C GLY A 365 -29.62 21.61 -16.19
N PHE A 366 -28.99 21.19 -15.10
CA PHE A 366 -27.59 20.80 -15.07
C PHE A 366 -27.48 19.32 -14.69
N VAL A 367 -26.85 18.52 -15.56
CA VAL A 367 -26.52 17.13 -15.23
C VAL A 367 -25.32 17.11 -14.29
N ASP A 368 -25.33 16.22 -13.29
CA ASP A 368 -24.28 16.22 -12.26
C ASP A 368 -22.88 16.08 -12.87
N PHE A 369 -22.71 15.14 -13.82
CA PHE A 369 -21.46 14.95 -14.53
C PHE A 369 -21.65 14.66 -16.02
N THR A 370 -20.70 15.11 -16.82
CA THR A 370 -20.48 14.57 -18.16
C THR A 370 -19.04 14.10 -18.34
N ILE A 371 -18.85 13.03 -19.11
CA ILE A 371 -17.52 12.60 -19.58
C ILE A 371 -17.48 12.75 -21.09
N HIS A 372 -16.52 13.55 -21.58
CA HIS A 372 -16.43 13.90 -23.00
C HIS A 372 -15.02 13.73 -23.57
N GLY A 373 -14.93 13.21 -24.80
CA GLY A 373 -13.73 13.24 -25.63
C GLY A 373 -13.83 12.31 -26.84
N GLY A 374 -13.38 12.79 -28.00
CA GLY A 374 -13.64 12.10 -29.28
C GLY A 374 -15.14 11.98 -29.53
N ASP A 375 -15.60 10.76 -29.85
CA ASP A 375 -17.02 10.44 -30.08
C ASP A 375 -17.81 10.14 -28.80
N ILE A 376 -17.16 10.18 -27.63
CA ILE A 376 -17.79 9.89 -26.34
C ILE A 376 -18.36 11.17 -25.75
N PHE A 377 -19.66 11.15 -25.45
CA PHE A 377 -20.31 12.17 -24.63
C PHE A 377 -21.35 11.56 -23.69
N TRP A 378 -20.93 11.15 -22.49
CA TRP A 378 -21.80 10.48 -21.52
C TRP A 378 -22.34 11.45 -20.47
N GLY A 379 -23.61 11.31 -20.09
CA GLY A 379 -24.22 12.01 -18.97
C GLY A 379 -24.46 11.10 -17.77
N ILE A 380 -24.13 11.55 -16.57
CA ILE A 380 -24.20 10.74 -15.35
C ILE A 380 -24.90 11.56 -14.27
N GLU A 381 -25.96 11.00 -13.68
CA GLU A 381 -26.72 11.61 -12.60
C GLU A 381 -26.64 10.73 -11.35
N LEU A 382 -26.36 11.33 -10.20
CA LEU A 382 -26.25 10.64 -8.92
C LEU A 382 -27.52 10.81 -8.11
N LEU A 383 -27.87 9.75 -7.38
CA LEU A 383 -29.00 9.71 -6.47
C LEU A 383 -28.58 9.05 -5.16
N ARG A 384 -29.42 9.20 -4.15
CA ARG A 384 -29.30 8.48 -2.88
C ARG A 384 -30.65 7.96 -2.41
N GLU A 385 -30.66 6.75 -1.89
CA GLU A 385 -31.85 6.12 -1.28
C GLU A 385 -33.10 6.15 -2.17
N ALA A 386 -32.96 6.03 -3.50
CA ALA A 386 -34.06 6.14 -4.46
C ALA A 386 -34.85 7.46 -4.41
N THR A 387 -34.30 8.49 -3.76
CA THR A 387 -35.00 9.75 -3.53
C THR A 387 -35.31 10.41 -4.86
N LYS A 388 -36.60 10.65 -5.14
CA LYS A 388 -37.08 11.29 -6.38
C LYS A 388 -36.68 10.57 -7.68
N LEU A 389 -36.46 9.25 -7.64
CA LEU A 389 -36.02 8.46 -8.81
C LEU A 389 -36.83 8.74 -10.09
N ASP A 390 -38.16 8.83 -10.00
CA ASP A 390 -39.03 9.16 -11.15
C ASP A 390 -38.73 10.52 -11.78
N GLU A 391 -38.42 11.52 -10.96
CA GLU A 391 -38.11 12.85 -11.43
C GLU A 391 -36.81 12.83 -12.24
N HIS A 392 -35.77 12.12 -11.75
CA HIS A 392 -34.49 11.99 -12.44
C HIS A 392 -34.61 11.17 -13.73
N ILE A 393 -35.41 10.09 -13.74
CA ILE A 393 -35.70 9.33 -14.98
C ILE A 393 -36.34 10.26 -16.03
N LYS A 394 -37.31 11.09 -15.62
CA LYS A 394 -37.99 12.03 -16.52
C LYS A 394 -37.07 13.12 -17.06
N ARG A 395 -35.98 13.49 -16.37
CA ARG A 395 -35.01 14.50 -16.87
C ARG A 395 -34.32 14.04 -18.17
N PHE A 396 -34.07 12.74 -18.31
CA PHE A 396 -33.44 12.14 -19.50
C PHE A 396 -34.44 11.60 -20.55
N ALA A 397 -35.74 11.61 -20.25
CA ALA A 397 -36.76 11.20 -21.21
C ALA A 397 -36.84 12.16 -22.41
N PRO A 398 -37.42 11.75 -23.56
CA PRO A 398 -37.66 12.66 -24.68
C PRO A 398 -38.49 13.88 -24.23
N GLY A 399 -38.01 15.08 -24.56
CA GLY A 399 -38.61 16.35 -24.09
C GLY A 399 -38.34 16.69 -22.62
N GLY A 400 -37.54 15.88 -21.92
CA GLY A 400 -37.06 16.14 -20.57
C GLY A 400 -35.96 17.21 -20.54
N ARG A 401 -35.60 17.66 -19.33
CA ARG A 401 -34.64 18.77 -19.12
C ARG A 401 -33.31 18.59 -19.85
N TYR A 402 -32.81 17.37 -19.96
CA TYR A 402 -31.50 17.05 -20.52
C TYR A 402 -31.55 16.60 -21.98
N SER A 403 -32.72 16.60 -22.62
CA SER A 403 -32.86 16.06 -23.98
C SER A 403 -32.07 16.83 -25.05
N SER A 404 -31.74 18.10 -24.79
CA SER A 404 -30.97 18.95 -25.70
C SER A 404 -29.46 18.79 -25.61
N LEU A 405 -28.94 18.06 -24.60
CA LEU A 405 -27.50 17.96 -24.35
C LEU A 405 -26.73 17.15 -25.41
N GLY A 406 -27.41 16.39 -26.27
CA GLY A 406 -26.74 15.61 -27.32
C GLY A 406 -25.87 14.45 -26.79
N LEU A 407 -26.20 13.92 -25.61
CA LEU A 407 -25.46 12.83 -24.98
C LEU A 407 -25.51 11.56 -25.82
N SER A 408 -24.37 10.91 -26.05
CA SER A 408 -24.29 9.61 -26.73
C SER A 408 -24.83 8.48 -25.87
N GLU A 409 -24.64 8.55 -24.55
CA GLU A 409 -25.24 7.64 -23.57
C GLU A 409 -25.46 8.34 -22.23
N PHE A 410 -26.27 7.75 -21.35
CA PHE A 410 -26.45 8.25 -20.00
C PHE A 410 -26.72 7.14 -18.99
N CYS A 411 -26.47 7.42 -17.71
CA CYS A 411 -26.88 6.54 -16.62
C CYS A 411 -27.29 7.30 -15.35
N LEU A 412 -28.02 6.60 -14.49
CA LEU A 412 -28.33 7.04 -13.14
C LEU A 412 -27.58 6.14 -12.16
N ILE A 413 -26.93 6.70 -11.15
CA ILE A 413 -26.21 5.96 -10.11
C ILE A 413 -26.85 6.26 -8.76
N ASP A 414 -27.43 5.27 -8.12
CA ASP A 414 -28.12 5.44 -6.85
C ASP A 414 -27.38 4.75 -5.70
N PHE A 415 -26.92 5.54 -4.74
CA PHE A 415 -26.24 5.06 -3.54
C PHE A 415 -27.25 4.76 -2.43
N ARG A 416 -27.35 3.50 -2.03
CA ARG A 416 -28.31 3.04 -1.02
C ARG A 416 -27.64 2.38 0.17
N ARG A 417 -28.07 2.71 1.38
CA ARG A 417 -27.67 2.00 2.60
C ARG A 417 -28.62 0.85 2.85
N VAL A 418 -28.07 -0.35 2.95
CA VAL A 418 -28.85 -1.57 3.20
C VAL A 418 -28.40 -2.18 4.53
N PRO A 419 -29.28 -2.27 5.55
CA PRO A 419 -28.92 -2.75 6.89
C PRO A 419 -28.50 -4.23 6.88
N LEU A 420 -29.15 -5.07 6.06
CA LEU A 420 -28.74 -6.43 5.68
C LEU A 420 -29.35 -6.74 4.30
N ILE A 421 -28.74 -7.61 3.50
CA ILE A 421 -29.35 -8.08 2.23
C ILE A 421 -30.54 -8.99 2.56
N GLU A 422 -31.64 -8.37 2.98
CA GLU A 422 -32.92 -9.01 3.21
C GLU A 422 -33.70 -9.09 1.89
N HIS A 423 -34.52 -10.13 1.73
CA HIS A 423 -35.28 -10.40 0.50
C HIS A 423 -36.10 -9.17 0.06
N ALA A 424 -36.78 -8.50 1.00
CA ALA A 424 -37.61 -7.33 0.74
C ALA A 424 -36.81 -6.07 0.31
N ALA A 425 -35.55 -5.93 0.71
CA ALA A 425 -34.70 -4.83 0.23
C ALA A 425 -34.27 -5.08 -1.22
N MET A 426 -33.90 -6.32 -1.54
CA MET A 426 -33.51 -6.72 -2.89
C MET A 426 -34.68 -6.66 -3.88
N GLU A 427 -35.89 -7.06 -3.48
CA GLU A 427 -37.09 -6.93 -4.32
C GLU A 427 -37.39 -5.48 -4.67
N ARG A 428 -37.31 -4.56 -3.71
CA ARG A 428 -37.55 -3.12 -3.96
C ARG A 428 -36.55 -2.54 -4.93
N ILE A 429 -35.27 -2.85 -4.75
CA ILE A 429 -34.24 -2.35 -5.67
C ILE A 429 -34.39 -3.02 -7.05
N ALA A 430 -34.79 -4.30 -7.12
CA ALA A 430 -35.03 -4.98 -8.40
C ALA A 430 -36.20 -4.33 -9.16
N ALA A 431 -37.29 -4.00 -8.45
CA ALA A 431 -38.41 -3.25 -9.02
C ALA A 431 -37.96 -1.87 -9.55
N ASP A 432 -37.08 -1.16 -8.83
CA ASP A 432 -36.53 0.12 -9.29
C ASP A 432 -35.63 -0.02 -10.54
N MET A 433 -34.84 -1.10 -10.63
CA MET A 433 -34.01 -1.38 -11.79
C MET A 433 -34.82 -1.83 -13.01
N ASP A 434 -35.95 -2.50 -12.82
CA ASP A 434 -36.89 -2.83 -13.90
C ASP A 434 -37.54 -1.56 -14.48
N ARG A 435 -37.76 -0.55 -13.64
CA ARG A 435 -38.29 0.76 -14.08
C ARG A 435 -37.30 1.56 -14.93
N CYS A 436 -35.98 1.40 -14.70
CA CYS A 436 -34.95 2.08 -15.48
C CYS A 436 -33.76 1.16 -15.76
N LYS A 437 -33.65 0.66 -16.99
CA LYS A 437 -32.54 -0.22 -17.41
C LYS A 437 -31.15 0.43 -17.34
N LYS A 438 -31.09 1.77 -17.26
CA LYS A 438 -29.87 2.60 -17.15
C LYS A 438 -29.54 3.00 -15.70
N LEU A 439 -30.25 2.42 -14.72
CA LEU A 439 -30.00 2.61 -13.29
C LEU A 439 -28.94 1.61 -12.80
N PHE A 440 -27.89 2.16 -12.19
CA PHE A 440 -26.89 1.44 -11.43
C PHE A 440 -27.15 1.67 -9.94
N VAL A 441 -27.22 0.60 -9.15
CA VAL A 441 -27.43 0.71 -7.71
C VAL A 441 -26.19 0.25 -6.97
N VAL A 442 -25.66 1.12 -6.11
CA VAL A 442 -24.48 0.86 -5.28
C VAL A 442 -24.93 0.73 -3.83
N CYS A 443 -24.82 -0.48 -3.28
CA CYS A 443 -25.30 -0.78 -1.93
C CYS A 443 -24.16 -0.74 -0.91
N SER A 444 -24.30 0.12 0.11
CA SER A 444 -23.43 0.13 1.29
C SER A 444 -24.06 -0.68 2.42
N ILE A 445 -23.39 -1.75 2.85
CA ILE A 445 -23.91 -2.64 3.90
C ILE A 445 -23.43 -2.18 5.26
N ARG A 446 -24.37 -2.00 6.21
CA ARG A 446 -24.02 -1.79 7.61
C ARG A 446 -23.74 -3.16 8.23
N ALA A 447 -22.47 -3.52 8.42
CA ALA A 447 -22.15 -4.63 9.31
C ALA A 447 -22.65 -4.23 10.71
N ILE A 448 -23.70 -4.89 11.18
CA ILE A 448 -24.17 -4.74 12.56
C ILE A 448 -23.00 -5.13 13.46
N GLY A 449 -22.52 -4.16 14.24
CA GLY A 449 -21.55 -4.39 15.30
C GLY A 449 -22.20 -5.19 16.43
N TYR A 450 -22.32 -6.49 16.22
CA TYR A 450 -22.47 -7.46 17.29
C TYR A 450 -21.23 -8.34 17.26
N TRP A 451 -20.64 -8.54 18.43
CA TRP A 451 -19.62 -9.56 18.69
C TRP A 451 -20.22 -10.95 18.54
N THR A 452 -20.60 -11.32 17.32
CA THR A 452 -21.04 -12.66 16.93
C THR A 452 -20.26 -13.04 15.67
N PHE A 453 -19.31 -13.95 15.83
CA PHE A 453 -18.44 -14.51 14.79
C PHE A 453 -19.12 -14.63 13.41
N PRO A 454 -18.82 -13.76 12.41
CA PRO A 454 -19.67 -13.59 11.23
C PRO A 454 -19.49 -14.63 10.11
N ASP A 455 -18.40 -15.38 10.10
CA ASP A 455 -18.09 -16.37 9.07
C ASP A 455 -17.65 -17.67 9.75
N GLY A 456 -18.42 -18.76 9.57
CA GLY A 456 -18.03 -20.10 10.05
C GLY A 456 -16.65 -20.56 9.54
N TRP A 457 -16.18 -19.94 8.44
CA TRP A 457 -14.85 -20.15 7.89
C TRP A 457 -13.71 -19.53 8.71
N MET A 458 -13.95 -18.48 9.51
CA MET A 458 -12.92 -17.93 10.40
C MET A 458 -12.56 -18.90 11.52
N ALA A 459 -13.48 -19.77 11.93
CA ALA A 459 -13.17 -20.82 12.91
C ALA A 459 -12.08 -21.77 12.38
N ILE A 460 -12.04 -22.04 11.08
CA ILE A 460 -11.01 -22.88 10.45
C ILE A 460 -9.64 -22.19 10.53
N ASP A 461 -9.59 -20.88 10.28
CA ASP A 461 -8.35 -20.10 10.37
C ASP A 461 -7.85 -19.96 11.82
N VAL A 462 -8.77 -19.81 12.78
CA VAL A 462 -8.45 -19.74 14.22
C VAL A 462 -7.99 -21.10 14.76
N LEU A 463 -8.65 -22.20 14.38
CA LEU A 463 -8.31 -23.56 14.84
C LEU A 463 -7.01 -24.10 14.23
N ARG A 464 -6.63 -23.63 13.04
CA ARG A 464 -5.41 -24.05 12.34
C ARG A 464 -4.16 -23.86 13.20
N GLY A 465 -3.98 -22.67 13.76
CA GLY A 465 -2.80 -22.32 14.55
C GLY A 465 -2.60 -23.31 15.70
N PRO A 466 -3.53 -23.39 16.66
CA PRO A 466 -3.42 -24.29 17.81
C PRO A 466 -3.22 -25.75 17.44
N ILE A 467 -3.93 -26.30 16.45
CA ILE A 467 -3.81 -27.71 16.05
C ILE A 467 -2.41 -28.03 15.51
N VAL A 468 -1.86 -27.15 14.66
CA VAL A 468 -0.52 -27.34 14.09
C VAL A 468 0.56 -27.21 15.17
N HIS A 469 0.43 -26.24 16.09
CA HIS A 469 1.37 -26.10 17.20
C HIS A 469 1.31 -27.31 18.14
N ALA A 470 0.10 -27.77 18.48
CA ALA A 470 -0.10 -28.98 19.28
C ALA A 470 0.54 -30.20 18.61
N PHE A 471 0.40 -30.36 17.28
CA PHE A 471 1.05 -31.43 16.55
C PHE A 471 2.58 -31.38 16.68
N TYR A 472 3.22 -30.23 16.44
CA TYR A 472 4.68 -30.11 16.54
C TYR A 472 5.18 -30.30 17.99
N ILE A 473 4.46 -29.77 18.98
CA ILE A 473 4.76 -30.00 20.40
C ILE A 473 4.72 -31.50 20.70
N MET A 474 3.69 -32.21 20.22
CA MET A 474 3.56 -33.65 20.43
C MET A 474 4.65 -34.45 19.72
N VAL A 475 5.12 -34.03 18.54
CA VAL A 475 6.28 -34.63 17.87
C VAL A 475 7.54 -34.50 18.73
N VAL A 476 7.80 -33.31 19.29
CA VAL A 476 8.95 -33.08 20.17
C VAL A 476 8.83 -33.90 21.46
N VAL A 477 7.67 -33.90 22.12
CA VAL A 477 7.43 -34.69 23.34
C VAL A 477 7.63 -36.18 23.09
N THR A 478 7.13 -36.69 21.96
CA THR A 478 7.30 -38.11 21.60
C THR A 478 8.77 -38.41 21.28
N HIS A 479 9.48 -37.50 20.61
CA HIS A 479 10.91 -37.66 20.35
C HIS A 479 11.72 -37.72 21.65
N VAL A 480 11.49 -36.77 22.57
CA VAL A 480 12.15 -36.74 23.89
C VAL A 480 11.88 -38.02 24.67
N ALA A 481 10.64 -38.50 24.69
CA ALA A 481 10.27 -39.75 25.36
C ALA A 481 10.94 -40.99 24.72
N MET A 482 11.15 -40.99 23.40
CA MET A 482 11.87 -42.08 22.70
C MET A 482 13.39 -42.02 22.89
N THR A 483 13.95 -40.83 23.11
CA THR A 483 15.40 -40.62 23.32
C THR A 483 15.80 -40.60 24.80
N ASP A 484 14.86 -40.80 25.71
CA ASP A 484 15.12 -40.78 27.15
C ASP A 484 16.22 -41.79 27.53
N SER A 485 17.25 -41.31 28.23
CA SER A 485 18.42 -42.12 28.56
C SER A 485 18.07 -43.27 29.49
N THR A 486 17.15 -43.05 30.44
CA THR A 486 16.74 -44.11 31.38
C THR A 486 15.96 -45.21 30.68
N PHE A 487 15.08 -44.85 29.74
CA PHE A 487 14.39 -45.81 28.90
C PHE A 487 15.37 -46.61 28.02
N ARG A 488 16.36 -45.95 27.42
CA ARG A 488 17.37 -46.60 26.56
C ARG A 488 18.30 -47.54 27.31
N GLU A 489 18.82 -47.11 28.46
CA GLU A 489 19.67 -47.94 29.32
C GLU A 489 18.93 -49.18 29.81
N ASN A 490 17.66 -49.02 30.23
CA ASN A 490 16.81 -50.14 30.64
C ASN A 490 16.49 -51.09 29.48
N LEU A 491 16.35 -50.57 28.25
CA LEU A 491 16.15 -51.37 27.04
C LEU A 491 17.41 -52.16 26.65
N GLU A 492 18.59 -51.55 26.75
CA GLU A 492 19.89 -52.18 26.47
C GLU A 492 20.20 -53.27 27.51
N ALA A 493 19.93 -53.02 28.79
CA ALA A 493 20.10 -54.01 29.86
C ALA A 493 19.19 -55.25 29.68
N LEU A 494 18.00 -55.09 29.11
CA LEU A 494 17.11 -56.22 28.75
C LEU A 494 17.60 -56.97 27.50
N ARG A 495 18.22 -56.28 26.54
CA ARG A 495 18.77 -56.87 25.31
C ARG A 495 20.00 -57.73 25.61
N ASP A 496 20.91 -57.22 26.44
CA ASP A 496 22.22 -57.84 26.67
C ASP A 496 22.15 -58.96 27.73
N GLY A 497 20.98 -59.19 28.33
CA GLY A 497 20.70 -60.35 29.19
C GLY A 497 21.44 -60.35 30.53
N GLU A 498 22.00 -59.21 30.95
CA GLU A 498 22.91 -59.12 32.11
C GLU A 498 22.22 -59.18 33.49
N GLN A 499 20.89 -59.29 33.56
CA GLN A 499 20.16 -59.15 34.84
C GLN A 499 19.54 -60.47 35.35
N VAL A 500 19.85 -60.80 36.61
CA VAL A 500 19.34 -61.98 37.34
C VAL A 500 18.08 -61.63 38.15
N GLY A 501 16.99 -62.37 37.88
CA GLY A 501 15.85 -62.51 38.79
C GLY A 501 14.99 -61.26 39.00
N SER A 502 14.91 -60.76 40.25
CA SER A 502 13.95 -59.73 40.68
C SER A 502 14.13 -58.38 39.97
N LYS A 503 15.38 -58.01 39.66
CA LYS A 503 15.71 -56.75 38.99
C LYS A 503 15.29 -56.71 37.51
N THR A 504 15.22 -57.89 36.88
CA THR A 504 14.71 -58.06 35.51
C THR A 504 13.21 -57.78 35.44
N SER A 505 12.44 -58.19 36.45
CA SER A 505 10.99 -57.92 36.53
C SER A 505 10.69 -56.43 36.69
N GLU A 506 11.43 -55.73 37.55
CA GLU A 506 11.30 -54.28 37.76
C GLU A 506 11.69 -53.48 36.50
N THR A 507 12.77 -53.88 35.84
CA THR A 507 13.22 -53.27 34.57
C THR A 507 12.19 -53.49 33.46
N LEU A 508 11.61 -54.69 33.37
CA LEU A 508 10.57 -55.02 32.40
C LEU A 508 9.28 -54.22 32.63
N ALA A 509 8.87 -54.01 33.89
CA ALA A 509 7.71 -53.20 34.23
C ALA A 509 7.91 -51.72 33.84
N SER A 510 9.09 -51.16 34.15
CA SER A 510 9.45 -49.78 33.78
C SER A 510 9.48 -49.57 32.26
N VAL A 511 10.05 -50.51 31.51
CA VAL A 511 10.10 -50.47 30.04
C VAL A 511 8.69 -50.62 29.45
N THR A 512 7.85 -51.51 30.00
CA THR A 512 6.44 -51.66 29.57
C THR A 512 5.63 -50.38 29.82
N GLN A 513 5.83 -49.72 30.95
CA GLN A 513 5.19 -48.45 31.26
C GLN A 513 5.65 -47.34 30.29
N SER A 514 6.93 -47.29 29.95
CA SER A 514 7.46 -46.34 28.97
C SER A 514 6.90 -46.59 27.57
N PHE A 515 6.80 -47.86 27.14
CA PHE A 515 6.18 -48.23 25.87
C PHE A 515 4.69 -47.87 25.80
N THR A 516 3.92 -48.11 26.87
CA THR A 516 2.51 -47.72 26.90
C THR A 516 2.34 -46.21 26.83
N HIS A 517 3.18 -45.45 27.54
CA HIS A 517 3.19 -43.98 27.44
C HIS A 517 3.54 -43.51 26.02
N ILE A 518 4.59 -44.05 25.38
CA ILE A 518 4.96 -43.73 23.99
C ILE A 518 3.82 -44.11 23.02
N ALA A 519 3.12 -45.22 23.26
CA ALA A 519 1.97 -45.63 22.44
C ALA A 519 0.81 -44.62 22.52
N TYR A 520 0.47 -44.12 23.71
CA TYR A 520 -0.54 -43.07 23.88
C TYR A 520 -0.15 -41.76 23.19
N LEU A 521 1.10 -41.33 23.34
CA LEU A 521 1.62 -40.14 22.64
C LEU A 521 1.53 -40.30 21.11
N THR A 522 1.82 -41.50 20.60
CA THR A 522 1.75 -41.83 19.16
C THR A 522 0.30 -41.87 18.64
N VAL A 523 -0.68 -42.32 19.45
CA VAL A 523 -2.11 -42.23 19.10
C VAL A 523 -2.55 -40.77 19.03
N LEU A 524 -2.21 -39.97 20.04
CA LEU A 524 -2.57 -38.55 20.10
C LEU A 524 -1.94 -37.77 18.93
N MET A 525 -0.69 -38.05 18.60
CA MET A 525 -0.01 -37.48 17.42
C MET A 525 -0.77 -37.80 16.12
N ARG A 526 -1.22 -39.06 15.93
CA ARG A 526 -2.00 -39.47 14.75
C ARG A 526 -3.36 -38.78 14.67
N LEU A 527 -4.03 -38.57 15.80
CA LEU A 527 -5.29 -37.82 15.86
C LEU A 527 -5.09 -36.35 15.46
N LEU A 528 -4.06 -35.70 16.00
CA LEU A 528 -3.71 -34.31 15.65
C LEU A 528 -3.31 -34.16 14.19
N ALA A 529 -2.53 -35.11 13.65
CA ALA A 529 -2.17 -35.13 12.23
C ALA A 529 -3.41 -35.24 11.33
N THR A 530 -4.33 -36.14 11.67
CA THR A 530 -5.59 -36.33 10.93
C THR A 530 -6.45 -35.06 10.98
N ALA A 531 -6.56 -34.43 12.16
CA ALA A 531 -7.27 -33.17 12.32
C ALA A 531 -6.63 -32.04 11.49
N ALA A 532 -5.29 -31.95 11.46
CA ALA A 532 -4.58 -30.95 10.67
C ALA A 532 -4.83 -31.13 9.16
N VAL A 533 -4.82 -32.37 8.66
CA VAL A 533 -5.14 -32.68 7.25
C VAL A 533 -6.59 -32.31 6.91
N LEU A 534 -7.53 -32.57 7.81
CA LEU A 534 -8.93 -32.22 7.62
C LEU A 534 -9.13 -30.69 7.59
N VAL A 535 -8.49 -29.95 8.49
CA VAL A 535 -8.49 -28.47 8.49
C VAL A 535 -7.86 -27.93 7.20
N LEU A 536 -6.80 -28.57 6.68
CA LEU A 536 -6.21 -28.21 5.40
C LEU A 536 -7.18 -28.43 4.24
N GLY A 537 -7.92 -29.54 4.21
CA GLY A 537 -8.97 -29.78 3.22
C GLY A 537 -10.07 -28.71 3.26
N LEU A 538 -10.53 -28.34 4.45
CA LEU A 538 -11.50 -27.25 4.62
C LEU A 538 -10.94 -25.89 4.16
N ARG A 539 -9.64 -25.65 4.32
CA ARG A 539 -8.99 -24.43 3.82
C ARG A 539 -8.93 -24.37 2.29
N ILE A 540 -8.73 -25.50 1.62
CA ILE A 540 -8.81 -25.56 0.15
C ILE A 540 -10.21 -25.14 -0.30
N LEU A 541 -11.26 -25.62 0.38
CA LEU A 541 -12.64 -25.18 0.12
C LEU A 541 -12.86 -23.69 0.40
N ASN A 542 -12.25 -23.14 1.47
CA ASN A 542 -12.29 -21.69 1.75
C ASN A 542 -11.64 -20.87 0.62
N THR A 543 -10.59 -21.41 -0.01
CA THR A 543 -9.88 -20.75 -1.13
C THR A 543 -10.76 -20.68 -2.39
N PHE A 544 -11.58 -21.70 -2.63
CA PHE A 544 -12.52 -21.71 -3.76
C PHE A 544 -13.60 -20.63 -3.70
N ARG A 545 -13.81 -20.00 -2.53
CA ARG A 545 -14.72 -18.84 -2.37
C ARG A 545 -14.32 -17.64 -3.24
N TYR A 546 -13.04 -17.52 -3.57
CA TYR A 546 -12.52 -16.43 -4.39
C TYR A 546 -12.59 -16.72 -5.89
N HIS A 547 -12.89 -17.97 -6.27
CA HIS A 547 -13.02 -18.35 -7.67
C HIS A 547 -14.43 -18.06 -8.20
N VAL A 548 -14.52 -17.45 -9.39
CA VAL A 548 -15.79 -16.96 -9.99
C VAL A 548 -16.83 -18.08 -10.19
N GLY A 549 -16.38 -19.31 -10.50
CA GLY A 549 -17.28 -20.46 -10.67
C GLY A 549 -17.59 -21.21 -9.37
N LEU A 550 -16.57 -21.45 -8.55
CA LEU A 550 -16.67 -22.36 -7.38
C LEU A 550 -17.23 -21.66 -6.14
N SER A 551 -17.20 -20.33 -6.11
CA SER A 551 -17.80 -19.53 -5.02
C SER A 551 -19.29 -19.77 -4.86
N ILE A 552 -20.02 -20.10 -5.94
CA ILE A 552 -21.47 -20.41 -5.88
C ILE A 552 -21.71 -21.63 -4.98
N LEU A 553 -20.94 -22.72 -5.16
CA LEU A 553 -21.10 -23.93 -4.36
C LEU A 553 -20.80 -23.68 -2.89
N THR A 554 -19.74 -22.95 -2.59
CA THR A 554 -19.38 -22.64 -1.19
C THR A 554 -20.41 -21.78 -0.48
N ARG A 555 -21.04 -20.83 -1.20
CA ARG A 555 -22.08 -19.94 -0.67
C ARG A 555 -23.44 -20.63 -0.57
N SER A 556 -23.78 -21.49 -1.53
CA SER A 556 -25.00 -22.30 -1.47
C SER A 556 -24.93 -23.28 -0.31
N MET A 557 -23.75 -23.87 -0.06
CA MET A 557 -23.53 -24.76 1.07
C MET A 557 -23.66 -24.03 2.42
N GLY A 558 -23.07 -22.84 2.56
CA GLY A 558 -23.23 -22.01 3.77
C GLY A 558 -24.70 -21.60 4.03
N THR A 559 -25.43 -21.29 2.97
CA THR A 559 -26.88 -20.98 3.06
C THR A 559 -27.68 -22.22 3.45
N ALA A 560 -27.43 -23.37 2.80
CA ALA A 560 -28.09 -24.64 3.11
C ALA A 560 -27.86 -25.06 4.57
N PHE A 561 -26.65 -24.90 5.11
CA PHE A 561 -26.36 -25.22 6.51
C PHE A 561 -27.20 -24.42 7.52
N ARG A 562 -27.53 -23.16 7.22
CA ARG A 562 -28.38 -22.34 8.09
C ARG A 562 -29.81 -22.88 8.16
N TRP A 563 -30.37 -23.25 7.01
CA TRP A 563 -31.70 -23.87 6.92
C TRP A 563 -31.72 -25.28 7.51
N PHE A 564 -30.64 -26.04 7.29
CA PHE A 564 -30.44 -27.37 7.85
C PHE A 564 -30.45 -27.36 9.37
N GLY A 565 -29.90 -26.33 10.03
CA GLY A 565 -29.93 -26.20 11.49
C GLY A 565 -31.36 -26.15 12.06
N THR A 566 -32.25 -25.38 11.43
CA THR A 566 -33.67 -25.33 11.85
C THR A 566 -34.39 -26.65 11.58
N PHE A 567 -34.14 -27.27 10.41
CA PHE A 567 -34.70 -28.58 10.08
C PHE A 567 -34.20 -29.69 11.01
N SER A 568 -32.94 -29.63 11.44
CA SER A 568 -32.32 -30.62 12.33
C SER A 568 -33.04 -30.76 13.67
N VAL A 569 -33.67 -29.69 14.16
CA VAL A 569 -34.51 -29.75 15.38
C VAL A 569 -35.73 -30.63 15.13
N VAL A 570 -36.43 -30.42 14.01
CA VAL A 570 -37.61 -31.22 13.63
C VAL A 570 -37.22 -32.68 13.40
N PHE A 571 -36.13 -32.91 12.66
CA PHE A 571 -35.55 -34.23 12.46
C PHE A 571 -35.23 -34.93 13.79
N ALA A 572 -34.51 -34.26 14.70
CA ALA A 572 -34.12 -34.84 15.97
C ALA A 572 -35.32 -35.23 16.85
N VAL A 573 -36.38 -34.43 16.86
CA VAL A 573 -37.61 -34.75 17.60
C VAL A 573 -38.28 -36.01 17.05
N ILE A 574 -38.44 -36.09 15.72
CA ILE A 574 -39.07 -37.25 15.07
C ILE A 574 -38.20 -38.50 15.22
N PHE A 575 -36.90 -38.38 14.93
CA PHE A 575 -35.93 -39.45 15.05
C PHE A 575 -35.86 -40.00 16.48
N MET A 576 -35.81 -39.12 17.49
CA MET A 576 -35.81 -39.53 18.90
C MET A 576 -37.13 -40.19 19.31
N ALA A 577 -38.28 -39.70 18.81
CA ALA A 577 -39.56 -40.33 19.09
C ALA A 577 -39.62 -41.78 18.59
N PHE A 578 -39.11 -42.03 17.38
CA PHE A 578 -38.97 -43.38 16.85
C PHE A 578 -37.94 -44.20 17.61
N ALA A 579 -36.74 -43.66 17.91
CA ALA A 579 -35.72 -44.38 18.67
C ALA A 579 -36.21 -44.80 20.07
N VAL A 580 -36.93 -43.92 20.77
CA VAL A 580 -37.55 -44.24 22.06
C VAL A 580 -38.66 -45.26 21.88
N SER A 581 -39.53 -45.09 20.88
CA SER A 581 -40.62 -46.04 20.59
C SER A 581 -40.09 -47.43 20.26
N GLY A 582 -39.03 -47.54 19.45
CA GLY A 582 -38.36 -48.81 19.13
C GLY A 582 -37.75 -49.46 20.37
N ALA A 583 -37.11 -48.68 21.24
CA ALA A 583 -36.59 -49.19 22.51
C ALA A 583 -37.70 -49.73 23.43
N VAL A 584 -38.84 -49.04 23.49
CA VAL A 584 -40.00 -49.47 24.31
C VAL A 584 -40.69 -50.70 23.72
N LEU A 585 -40.92 -50.73 22.40
CA LEU A 585 -41.67 -51.81 21.74
C LEU A 585 -40.86 -53.09 21.59
N PHE A 586 -39.55 -52.98 21.31
CA PHE A 586 -38.71 -54.10 20.92
C PHE A 586 -37.54 -54.37 21.89
N GLY A 587 -37.20 -53.45 22.80
CA GLY A 587 -35.98 -53.53 23.60
C GLY A 587 -35.89 -54.75 24.53
N ASN A 588 -37.03 -55.33 24.92
CA ASN A 588 -37.07 -56.54 25.73
C ASN A 588 -36.92 -57.84 24.92
N ARG A 589 -37.02 -57.77 23.59
CA ARG A 589 -37.02 -58.94 22.69
C ARG A 589 -35.90 -58.91 21.65
N VAL A 590 -35.38 -57.73 21.34
CA VAL A 590 -34.46 -57.50 20.22
C VAL A 590 -33.25 -56.72 20.70
N GLN A 591 -32.06 -57.33 20.60
CA GLN A 591 -30.80 -56.76 21.08
C GLN A 591 -30.51 -55.40 20.43
N GLN A 592 -30.88 -55.21 19.16
CA GLN A 592 -30.72 -53.95 18.43
C GLN A 592 -31.49 -52.77 19.07
N PHE A 593 -32.53 -53.04 19.86
CA PHE A 593 -33.36 -52.03 20.54
C PHE A 593 -33.19 -52.03 22.07
N SER A 594 -32.23 -52.79 22.60
CA SER A 594 -32.01 -53.04 24.04
C SER A 594 -31.78 -51.79 24.91
N SER A 595 -31.24 -50.72 24.33
CA SER A 595 -30.97 -49.45 25.00
C SER A 595 -31.29 -48.30 24.06
N LEU A 596 -31.46 -47.09 24.59
CA LEU A 596 -31.72 -45.92 23.75
C LEU A 596 -30.58 -45.66 22.75
N LEU A 597 -29.32 -45.84 23.16
CA LEU A 597 -28.15 -45.62 22.30
C LEU A 597 -28.04 -46.68 21.19
N THR A 598 -28.31 -47.95 21.51
CA THR A 598 -28.35 -49.02 20.51
C THR A 598 -29.54 -48.86 19.58
N SER A 599 -30.71 -48.45 20.09
CA SER A 599 -31.90 -48.13 19.30
C SER A 599 -31.65 -46.97 18.32
N MET A 600 -30.99 -45.89 18.75
CA MET A 600 -30.60 -44.78 17.86
C MET A 600 -29.68 -45.27 16.73
N SER A 601 -28.66 -46.08 17.05
CA SER A 601 -27.80 -46.70 16.04
C SER A 601 -28.61 -47.58 15.06
N THR A 602 -29.59 -48.32 15.57
CA THR A 602 -30.47 -49.18 14.78
C THR A 602 -31.40 -48.38 13.86
N CYS A 603 -31.94 -47.24 14.32
CA CYS A 603 -32.69 -46.31 13.46
C CYS A 603 -31.83 -45.78 12.31
N VAL A 604 -30.59 -45.35 12.57
CA VAL A 604 -29.66 -44.95 11.49
C VAL A 604 -29.40 -46.12 10.52
N ASN A 605 -29.18 -47.33 11.03
CA ASN A 605 -28.98 -48.51 10.18
C ASN A 605 -30.22 -48.84 9.35
N MET A 606 -31.43 -48.67 9.89
CA MET A 606 -32.70 -48.81 9.15
C MET A 606 -32.78 -47.80 8.01
N LEU A 607 -32.38 -46.54 8.24
CA LEU A 607 -32.38 -45.48 7.22
C LEU A 607 -31.49 -45.83 6.01
N PHE A 608 -30.33 -46.45 6.25
CA PHE A 608 -29.42 -46.89 5.19
C PHE A 608 -29.69 -48.31 4.66
N GLY A 609 -30.77 -48.95 5.10
CA GLY A 609 -31.15 -50.30 4.66
C GLY A 609 -30.27 -51.42 5.21
N GLN A 610 -29.46 -51.16 6.25
CA GLN A 610 -28.58 -52.14 6.89
C GLN A 610 -29.24 -52.84 8.09
N PHE A 611 -30.57 -52.93 8.09
CA PHE A 611 -31.35 -53.57 9.15
C PHE A 611 -32.11 -54.77 8.61
N ASP A 612 -31.96 -55.90 9.29
CA ASP A 612 -32.71 -57.11 9.00
C ASP A 612 -34.12 -57.03 9.60
N VAL A 613 -35.12 -56.82 8.74
CA VAL A 613 -36.53 -56.67 9.14
C VAL A 613 -37.09 -57.98 9.72
N ASP A 614 -36.54 -59.13 9.34
CA ASP A 614 -37.02 -60.41 9.86
C ASP A 614 -36.77 -60.53 11.37
N SER A 615 -35.80 -59.79 11.92
CA SER A 615 -35.51 -59.72 13.37
C SER A 615 -36.64 -59.17 14.24
N ILE A 616 -37.56 -58.39 13.67
CA ILE A 616 -38.73 -57.81 14.37
C ILE A 616 -40.05 -58.40 13.88
N ARG A 617 -40.05 -59.16 12.79
CA ARG A 617 -41.25 -59.57 12.03
C ARG A 617 -42.23 -60.46 12.81
N GLU A 618 -41.75 -61.19 13.80
CA GLU A 618 -42.57 -62.03 14.68
C GLU A 618 -43.41 -61.25 15.69
N ILE A 619 -43.30 -59.91 15.71
CA ILE A 619 -44.02 -59.02 16.62
C ILE A 619 -45.14 -58.32 15.85
N ASP A 620 -46.39 -58.43 16.30
CA ASP A 620 -47.59 -57.99 15.55
C ASP A 620 -47.55 -56.52 15.06
N TYR A 621 -46.96 -55.62 15.85
CA TYR A 621 -46.86 -54.18 15.56
C TYR A 621 -45.57 -53.78 14.82
N SER A 622 -44.67 -54.73 14.53
CA SER A 622 -43.36 -54.46 13.90
C SER A 622 -43.47 -53.90 12.49
N VAL A 623 -44.37 -54.45 11.67
CA VAL A 623 -44.58 -54.03 10.27
C VAL A 623 -45.05 -52.59 10.22
N ALA A 624 -45.99 -52.21 11.08
CA ALA A 624 -46.52 -50.84 11.15
C ALA A 624 -45.44 -49.85 11.62
N TYR A 625 -44.65 -50.20 12.63
CA TYR A 625 -43.53 -49.38 13.10
C TYR A 625 -42.47 -49.19 12.00
N TYR A 626 -42.04 -50.28 11.35
CA TYR A 626 -41.00 -50.22 10.33
C TYR A 626 -41.43 -49.40 9.11
N TRP A 627 -42.63 -49.65 8.57
CA TRP A 627 -43.12 -48.90 7.40
C TRP A 627 -43.43 -47.44 7.71
N SER A 628 -43.92 -47.13 8.93
CA SER A 628 -44.14 -45.73 9.33
C SER A 628 -42.82 -44.97 9.51
N TYR A 629 -41.81 -45.60 10.10
CA TYR A 629 -40.46 -45.05 10.20
C TYR A 629 -39.86 -44.82 8.80
N MET A 630 -39.87 -45.84 7.94
CA MET A 630 -39.31 -45.75 6.59
C MET A 630 -40.03 -44.68 5.75
N ALA A 631 -41.36 -44.63 5.78
CA ALA A 631 -42.12 -43.63 5.03
C ALA A 631 -41.83 -42.20 5.52
N MET A 632 -41.77 -41.99 6.84
CA MET A 632 -41.48 -40.67 7.42
C MET A 632 -40.04 -40.22 7.10
N GLU A 633 -39.05 -41.08 7.31
CA GLU A 633 -37.65 -40.70 7.16
C GLU A 633 -37.22 -40.58 5.70
N THR A 634 -37.63 -41.50 4.84
CA THR A 634 -37.17 -41.52 3.43
C THR A 634 -38.00 -40.61 2.52
N PHE A 635 -39.33 -40.64 2.60
CA PHE A 635 -40.17 -39.84 1.69
C PHE A 635 -40.37 -38.41 2.16
N VAL A 636 -40.31 -38.14 3.47
CA VAL A 636 -40.51 -36.79 4.00
C VAL A 636 -39.18 -36.16 4.36
N LEU A 637 -38.48 -36.70 5.35
CA LEU A 637 -37.33 -36.00 5.96
C LEU A 637 -36.12 -35.90 5.00
N LEU A 638 -35.72 -36.97 4.32
CA LEU A 638 -34.62 -36.90 3.33
C LEU A 638 -34.94 -36.00 2.12
N ASN A 639 -36.19 -36.03 1.65
CA ASN A 639 -36.62 -35.19 0.53
C ASN A 639 -36.64 -33.70 0.90
N ILE A 640 -36.93 -33.36 2.17
CA ILE A 640 -36.82 -31.98 2.65
C ILE A 640 -35.36 -31.51 2.66
N VAL A 641 -34.40 -32.36 3.07
CA VAL A 641 -32.97 -32.03 3.01
C VAL A 641 -32.56 -31.72 1.57
N LEU A 642 -32.97 -32.53 0.60
CA LEU A 642 -32.70 -32.29 -0.81
C LEU A 642 -33.33 -30.97 -1.29
N ALA A 643 -34.57 -30.69 -0.91
CA ALA A 643 -35.26 -29.45 -1.26
C ALA A 643 -34.51 -28.22 -0.72
N ILE A 644 -34.02 -28.26 0.51
CA ILE A 644 -33.22 -27.18 1.11
C ILE A 644 -31.95 -26.92 0.28
N VAL A 645 -31.26 -27.97 -0.14
CA VAL A 645 -30.02 -27.84 -0.93
C VAL A 645 -30.31 -27.25 -2.32
N VAL A 646 -31.35 -27.74 -3.00
CA VAL A 646 -31.74 -27.25 -4.33
C VAL A 646 -32.16 -25.78 -4.27
N ASP A 647 -32.95 -25.39 -3.27
CA ASP A 647 -33.44 -24.02 -3.14
C ASP A 647 -32.29 -23.05 -2.77
N ALA A 648 -31.37 -23.47 -1.90
CA ALA A 648 -30.16 -22.70 -1.58
C ALA A 648 -29.26 -22.50 -2.82
N TYR A 649 -29.12 -23.50 -3.67
CA TYR A 649 -28.37 -23.40 -4.92
C TYR A 649 -29.06 -22.46 -5.92
N ALA A 650 -30.38 -22.60 -6.11
CA ALA A 650 -31.16 -21.75 -7.01
C ALA A 650 -31.12 -20.27 -6.58
N ALA A 651 -31.20 -19.99 -5.27
CA ALA A 651 -31.12 -18.65 -4.72
C ALA A 651 -29.75 -17.98 -4.98
N GLU A 652 -28.63 -18.70 -4.77
CA GLU A 652 -27.30 -18.15 -5.03
C GLU A 652 -27.03 -17.99 -6.54
N ARG A 653 -27.56 -18.87 -7.39
CA ARG A 653 -27.49 -18.71 -8.85
C ARG A 653 -28.20 -17.45 -9.33
N LYS A 654 -29.45 -17.21 -8.87
CA LYS A 654 -30.18 -15.97 -9.18
C LYS A 654 -29.42 -14.72 -8.76
N LYS A 655 -28.80 -14.71 -7.56
CA LYS A 655 -27.97 -13.57 -7.10
C LYS A 655 -26.77 -13.28 -8.01
N LYS A 656 -26.20 -14.30 -8.66
CA LYS A 656 -25.08 -14.13 -9.60
C LYS A 656 -25.54 -13.65 -10.97
N ASP A 657 -26.67 -14.11 -11.48
CA ASP A 657 -27.23 -13.61 -12.74
C ASP A 657 -27.69 -12.14 -12.61
N VAL A 658 -28.00 -11.74 -11.37
CA VAL A 658 -28.26 -10.36 -10.94
C VAL A 658 -26.94 -9.58 -10.70
N ALA A 659 -25.77 -9.98 -11.22
CA ALA A 659 -24.49 -9.24 -11.08
C ALA A 659 -24.42 -7.85 -11.80
N LYS A 660 -25.56 -7.19 -12.06
CA LYS A 660 -25.63 -5.73 -12.27
C LYS A 660 -25.46 -4.91 -10.97
N TRP A 661 -25.26 -5.60 -9.85
CA TRP A 661 -25.33 -5.05 -8.50
C TRP A 661 -23.96 -5.13 -7.86
N TRP A 662 -23.39 -3.98 -7.56
CA TRP A 662 -22.07 -3.92 -6.97
C TRP A 662 -22.19 -3.84 -5.44
N ARG A 663 -21.54 -4.77 -4.75
CA ARG A 663 -21.51 -4.89 -3.28
C ARG A 663 -20.11 -4.50 -2.79
N PHE A 664 -20.03 -3.48 -1.93
CA PHE A 664 -18.79 -3.01 -1.31
C PHE A 664 -18.90 -2.84 0.20
#